data_AF-A0A7V4LRM8-F1
#
_entry.id   AF-A0A7V4LRM8-F1
#
_cell.length_a   1.000
_cell.length_b   1.000
_cell.length_c   1.000
_cell.angle_alpha   90.00
_cell.angle_beta   90.00
_cell.angle_gamma   90.00
#
_symmetry.space_group_name_H-M   'P 1'
#
loop_
_entity.id
_entity.type
_entity.pdbx_description
1 polymer ?
#
loop_
_entity_poly.entity_id
_entity_poly.type
_entity_poly.pdbx_seq_one_letter_code
_entity_poly.pdbx_strand_id
1 'polypeptide(L)'
;PGRGPGWGDGRRALGGESALSLSAERFYKTKLVNAQDAGAVAAIVYTDAARPDPGIMATGRAGLPAVMIGHADGLALKKRLEANPALVVKIRFMREAVDADPYRLPSFTSSGPTPELAIKPDLVAAGTWIYTASNDSSFMLINGTSFSAPLVSGAAAVLKAARPGLPVDHYRSLLINSAGVFGKDGEPAQSVLQTGAGVLDLLAALRNPVAAEPVSVSFGAGGGSPSLKRQIRIHNTGRQADTFTLTPRPQGGSPAPQLSANTLRLDPGESAAVELTLAASNLPAGEHQGFLIVRGTTSEVEARIPYWYGVTGAEPRYLHTVASGSSGSNRSIFIRVADAARVAMKDFKPEVTAVTEDAAVTSLDSVDDLYPGFWRARPDLRGIALRRVALPLAAVGVPSLLFMGYYNWRVTGNPLLMPYQLHRQIYGTPQSFYWQSPVPPGEFRYKAAEDCYYWQLSYHEVTRWPDQLAKMVLYKVKEFWAFYLGPLWTVPLFWLPRFLWRRRFRLLLVTGVLVLLGIGFYLKKFASTGEDFFLAGRKMTAWIAGLSFISANLSSLETMGWSAMAYQYGMLGAHAYLIGAIPAILFLAVVMMPFYYICKTHSVPGYLKLRYGEGPRSIAGISFSFLTIMVSGASMFAMAKILNLLLGWDMNVSIWVSSITVAIYVALGGLLSAVFNEVLQYFLIWAGSLLIPILGIIHAGGWTKMMETVQRNAAIIHPTVSNADFTSLWRNLGSFDSNPMGIDWFGMVFGLGLAVSFGYWCTDFLQVQRVIVAKDLRSAQNGTIIGAVL
;
A
#
# COMPACT_ATOMS: atom_id res chain seq x y z
N PRO A 1 -21.23 30.42 29.99
CA PRO A 1 -20.30 30.15 31.11
C PRO A 1 -19.84 28.68 31.11
N GLY A 2 -18.55 28.47 30.90
CA GLY A 2 -17.86 27.26 31.38
C GLY A 2 -17.62 26.14 30.37
N ARG A 3 -16.73 26.38 29.38
CA ARG A 3 -15.62 25.48 28.98
C ARG A 3 -14.82 26.20 27.89
N GLY A 4 -13.70 26.81 28.30
CA GLY A 4 -12.77 27.46 27.38
C GLY A 4 -12.03 26.46 26.49
N PRO A 5 -11.31 26.94 25.45
CA PRO A 5 -10.50 26.08 24.59
C PRO A 5 -9.40 25.43 25.43
N GLY A 6 -9.51 24.11 25.62
CA GLY A 6 -8.53 23.33 26.36
C GLY A 6 -7.23 23.23 25.58
N TRP A 7 -6.21 23.97 26.02
CA TRP A 7 -4.83 23.77 25.59
C TRP A 7 -4.20 22.69 26.46
N GLY A 8 -3.85 21.54 25.87
CA GLY A 8 -3.06 20.52 26.54
C GLY A 8 -1.61 20.99 26.67
N ASP A 9 -1.19 21.33 27.90
CA ASP A 9 0.20 21.67 28.22
C ASP A 9 1.06 20.39 28.24
N GLY A 10 2.07 20.32 27.38
CA GLY A 10 2.98 19.20 27.24
C GLY A 10 4.12 19.18 28.27
N ARG A 11 4.02 19.93 29.37
CA ARG A 11 5.10 20.12 30.37
C ARG A 11 5.30 18.96 31.35
N ARG A 12 4.93 17.73 31.00
CA ARG A 12 5.35 16.53 31.75
C ARG A 12 5.95 15.50 30.81
N ALA A 13 7.11 15.82 30.25
CA ALA A 13 8.18 14.85 30.00
C ALA A 13 9.40 15.59 29.43
N LEU A 14 10.53 15.42 30.15
CA LEU A 14 11.92 15.70 29.75
C LEU A 14 12.40 17.13 30.00
N GLY A 15 13.14 17.25 31.12
CA GLY A 15 14.01 18.38 31.40
C GLY A 15 15.12 18.50 30.37
N GLY A 16 15.78 19.66 30.38
CA GLY A 16 16.75 20.09 29.39
C GLY A 16 17.94 19.15 29.24
N GLU A 17 17.81 18.18 28.34
CA GLU A 17 18.88 17.52 27.60
C GLU A 17 18.32 17.22 26.20
N SER A 18 19.14 17.38 25.17
CA SER A 18 18.79 17.38 23.75
C SER A 18 18.06 16.10 23.29
N ALA A 19 16.74 16.03 23.51
CA ALA A 19 15.91 14.87 23.17
C ALA A 19 15.44 14.92 21.70
N LEU A 20 15.94 14.00 20.87
CA LEU A 20 15.54 13.85 19.47
C LEU A 20 14.29 12.95 19.34
N SER A 21 13.14 13.54 18.98
CA SER A 21 11.91 12.79 18.72
C SER A 21 11.83 12.32 17.27
N LEU A 22 11.90 11.00 17.06
CA LEU A 22 11.85 10.33 15.75
C LEU A 22 10.43 10.18 15.16
N SER A 23 9.40 10.86 15.68
CA SER A 23 8.03 10.71 15.15
C SER A 23 7.17 11.98 15.18
N ALA A 24 7.72 13.13 14.83
CA ALA A 24 6.96 14.39 14.71
C ALA A 24 5.67 14.22 13.86
N GLU A 25 5.72 13.42 12.79
CA GLU A 25 4.59 13.19 11.87
C GLU A 25 3.40 12.44 12.51
N ARG A 26 3.68 11.45 13.38
CA ARG A 26 2.64 10.72 14.13
C ARG A 26 2.03 11.61 15.22
N PHE A 27 2.83 12.56 15.71
CA PHE A 27 2.45 13.50 16.76
C PHE A 27 1.47 14.57 16.25
N TYR A 28 1.68 15.14 15.05
CA TYR A 28 0.79 16.15 14.48
C TYR A 28 -0.60 15.59 14.10
N LYS A 29 -0.65 14.41 13.46
CA LYS A 29 -1.91 13.72 13.12
C LYS A 29 -2.78 13.53 14.37
N THR A 30 -2.17 13.10 15.48
CA THR A 30 -2.86 12.90 16.75
C THR A 30 -3.35 14.22 17.36
N LYS A 31 -2.53 15.29 17.30
CA LYS A 31 -2.94 16.62 17.79
C LYS A 31 -4.16 17.18 17.06
N LEU A 32 -4.18 17.05 15.74
CA LEU A 32 -5.30 17.55 14.92
C LEU A 32 -6.58 16.76 15.16
N VAL A 33 -6.48 15.42 15.26
CA VAL A 33 -7.63 14.57 15.61
C VAL A 33 -8.15 14.92 17.00
N ASN A 34 -7.28 15.09 18.00
CA ASN A 34 -7.70 15.46 19.35
C ASN A 34 -8.35 16.85 19.40
N ALA A 35 -7.83 17.82 18.63
CA ALA A 35 -8.45 19.13 18.52
C ALA A 35 -9.84 19.04 17.88
N GLN A 36 -10.01 18.21 16.84
CA GLN A 36 -11.30 17.97 16.20
C GLN A 36 -12.30 17.32 17.16
N ASP A 37 -11.86 16.27 17.87
CA ASP A 37 -12.68 15.52 18.82
C ASP A 37 -13.08 16.40 20.03
N ALA A 38 -12.27 17.42 20.34
CA ALA A 38 -12.58 18.46 21.32
C ALA A 38 -13.48 19.59 20.78
N GLY A 39 -13.91 19.53 19.51
CA GLY A 39 -14.81 20.50 18.89
C GLY A 39 -14.14 21.72 18.28
N ALA A 40 -12.82 21.70 18.02
CA ALA A 40 -12.13 22.81 17.36
C ALA A 40 -12.58 22.95 15.90
N VAL A 41 -12.85 24.20 15.48
CA VAL A 41 -13.26 24.54 14.10
C VAL A 41 -12.08 24.78 13.16
N ALA A 42 -10.88 25.00 13.70
CA ALA A 42 -9.62 25.14 12.98
C ALA A 42 -8.44 24.90 13.94
N ALA A 43 -7.24 24.65 13.42
CA ALA A 43 -6.04 24.47 14.22
C ALA A 43 -4.83 25.25 13.68
N ILE A 44 -4.07 25.84 14.58
CA ILE A 44 -2.74 26.42 14.30
C ILE A 44 -1.73 25.60 15.07
N VAL A 45 -0.78 25.01 14.36
CA VAL A 45 0.32 24.23 14.94
C VAL A 45 1.60 25.00 14.72
N TYR A 46 2.41 25.22 15.75
CA TYR A 46 3.72 25.83 15.59
C TYR A 46 4.82 24.80 15.79
N THR A 47 5.95 24.99 15.13
CA THR A 47 7.09 24.07 15.19
C THR A 47 7.88 24.21 16.49
N ASP A 48 8.78 23.28 16.77
CA ASP A 48 9.61 23.30 17.97
C ASP A 48 10.89 24.15 17.78
N ALA A 49 11.56 24.48 18.89
CA ALA A 49 12.76 25.31 18.86
C ALA A 49 13.95 24.68 18.11
N ALA A 50 14.03 23.34 18.06
CA ALA A 50 15.08 22.62 17.36
C ALA A 50 14.79 22.51 15.85
N ARG A 51 13.53 22.66 15.42
CA ARG A 51 13.08 22.72 14.03
C ARG A 51 12.19 23.95 13.81
N PRO A 52 12.78 25.15 13.79
CA PRO A 52 12.01 26.39 13.80
C PRO A 52 11.27 26.67 12.48
N ASP A 53 11.60 25.94 11.40
CA ASP A 53 11.01 26.11 10.07
C ASP A 53 9.64 25.40 9.96
N PRO A 54 8.57 26.10 9.52
CA PRO A 54 7.30 25.44 9.21
C PRO A 54 7.45 24.47 8.04
N GLY A 55 6.83 23.30 8.17
CA GLY A 55 6.80 22.26 7.14
C GLY A 55 5.39 21.93 6.70
N ILE A 56 5.28 21.02 5.73
CA ILE A 56 3.99 20.46 5.32
C ILE A 56 3.52 19.51 6.42
N MET A 57 2.36 19.82 7.00
CA MET A 57 1.77 19.03 8.08
C MET A 57 0.80 18.00 7.51
N ALA A 58 1.07 16.73 7.76
CA ALA A 58 0.13 15.67 7.43
C ALA A 58 -1.09 15.73 8.37
N THR A 59 -2.29 15.85 7.79
CA THR A 59 -3.55 16.00 8.54
C THR A 59 -4.17 14.66 8.94
N GLY A 60 -3.82 13.57 8.26
CA GLY A 60 -4.40 12.25 8.52
C GLY A 60 -5.90 12.26 8.26
N ARG A 61 -6.69 11.78 9.24
CA ARG A 61 -8.16 11.76 9.16
C ARG A 61 -8.84 13.07 9.63
N ALA A 62 -8.07 14.04 10.11
CA ALA A 62 -8.64 15.31 10.56
C ALA A 62 -9.15 16.10 9.35
N GLY A 63 -10.43 16.49 9.38
CA GLY A 63 -11.09 17.30 8.36
C GLY A 63 -11.14 18.80 8.70
N LEU A 64 -10.69 19.21 9.90
CA LEU A 64 -10.64 20.62 10.26
C LEU A 64 -9.53 21.37 9.49
N PRO A 65 -9.77 22.63 9.08
CA PRO A 65 -8.75 23.47 8.48
C PRO A 65 -7.58 23.71 9.43
N ALA A 66 -6.36 23.43 8.98
CA ALA A 66 -5.17 23.54 9.81
C ALA A 66 -4.00 24.22 9.08
N VAL A 67 -3.18 24.96 9.83
CA VAL A 67 -1.96 25.61 9.32
C VAL A 67 -0.79 25.38 10.26
N MET A 68 0.42 25.22 9.68
CA MET A 68 1.67 25.15 10.44
C MET A 68 2.42 26.49 10.33
N ILE A 69 2.89 27.01 11.46
CA ILE A 69 3.70 28.24 11.54
C ILE A 69 5.05 27.96 12.22
N GLY A 70 6.03 28.84 12.01
CA GLY A 70 7.35 28.69 12.63
C GLY A 70 7.31 28.85 14.15
N HIS A 71 8.31 28.32 14.84
CA HIS A 71 8.40 28.38 16.31
C HIS A 71 8.32 29.82 16.85
N ALA A 72 9.03 30.77 16.23
CA ALA A 72 9.03 32.17 16.64
C ALA A 72 7.64 32.82 16.52
N ASP A 73 6.95 32.59 15.39
CA ASP A 73 5.59 33.08 15.16
C ASP A 73 4.58 32.45 16.14
N GLY A 74 4.77 31.16 16.44
CA GLY A 74 4.00 30.45 17.44
C GLY A 74 4.10 31.06 18.83
N LEU A 75 5.33 31.36 19.28
CA LEU A 75 5.56 32.04 20.55
C LEU A 75 4.98 33.46 20.57
N ALA A 76 5.13 34.20 19.46
CA ALA A 76 4.57 35.55 19.34
C ALA A 76 3.03 35.53 19.40
N LEU A 77 2.40 34.59 18.69
CA LEU A 77 0.95 34.38 18.71
C LEU A 77 0.47 33.98 20.11
N LYS A 78 1.18 33.05 20.76
CA LYS A 78 0.88 32.63 22.12
C LYS A 78 0.90 33.81 23.10
N LYS A 79 1.96 34.64 23.05
CA LYS A 79 2.08 35.84 23.89
C LYS A 79 0.95 36.84 23.64
N ARG A 80 0.53 37.03 22.38
CA ARG A 80 -0.60 37.90 22.03
C ARG A 80 -1.94 37.37 22.53
N LEU A 81 -2.15 36.05 22.49
CA LEU A 81 -3.36 35.40 23.00
C LEU A 81 -3.44 35.45 24.53
N GLU A 82 -2.31 35.27 25.23
CA GLU A 82 -2.23 35.44 26.68
C GLU A 82 -2.58 36.87 27.11
N ALA A 83 -2.15 37.86 26.35
CA ALA A 83 -2.48 39.27 26.58
C ALA A 83 -3.91 39.66 26.18
N ASN A 84 -4.50 38.98 25.19
CA ASN A 84 -5.85 39.24 24.71
C ASN A 84 -6.59 37.92 24.38
N PRO A 85 -7.30 37.33 25.36
CA PRO A 85 -8.06 36.09 25.15
C PRO A 85 -9.18 36.19 24.10
N ALA A 86 -9.61 37.41 23.76
CA ALA A 86 -10.63 37.67 22.73
C ALA A 86 -10.03 37.92 21.33
N LEU A 87 -8.72 37.73 21.15
CA LEU A 87 -8.04 37.92 19.87
C LEU A 87 -8.66 37.02 18.80
N VAL A 88 -9.16 37.64 17.73
CA VAL A 88 -9.67 36.93 16.55
C VAL A 88 -8.54 36.71 15.56
N VAL A 89 -8.21 35.45 15.31
CA VAL A 89 -7.23 35.06 14.27
C VAL A 89 -7.97 34.70 13.00
N LYS A 90 -7.61 35.35 11.88
CA LYS A 90 -8.14 35.02 10.55
C LYS A 90 -7.15 34.13 9.81
N ILE A 91 -7.55 32.90 9.50
CA ILE A 91 -6.79 31.96 8.67
C ILE A 91 -7.34 32.03 7.25
N ARG A 92 -6.51 32.41 6.27
CA ARG A 92 -6.89 32.47 4.85
C ARG A 92 -6.20 31.33 4.12
N PHE A 93 -6.98 30.50 3.44
CA PHE A 93 -6.48 29.43 2.56
C PHE A 93 -6.43 29.92 1.12
N MET A 94 -5.67 30.99 0.89
CA MET A 94 -5.45 31.55 -0.45
C MET A 94 -4.05 31.16 -0.92
N ARG A 95 -3.92 30.86 -2.21
CA ARG A 95 -2.61 30.67 -2.86
C ARG A 95 -2.10 32.05 -3.24
N GLU A 96 -1.12 32.55 -2.51
CA GLU A 96 -0.45 33.82 -2.79
C GLU A 96 1.06 33.64 -2.73
N ALA A 97 1.79 34.46 -3.50
CA ALA A 97 3.22 34.55 -3.36
C ALA A 97 3.52 35.18 -1.98
N VAL A 98 4.38 34.54 -1.22
CA VAL A 98 4.85 35.03 0.09
C VAL A 98 6.33 35.31 -0.01
N ASP A 99 6.73 36.44 0.57
CA ASP A 99 8.15 36.78 0.68
C ASP A 99 8.85 35.73 1.54
N ALA A 100 9.83 35.06 0.94
CA ALA A 100 10.71 34.13 1.60
C ALA A 100 12.14 34.67 1.54
N ASP A 101 12.90 34.47 2.62
CA ASP A 101 14.31 34.80 2.63
C ASP A 101 15.07 33.87 1.64
N PRO A 102 15.60 34.40 0.52
CA PRO A 102 16.26 33.57 -0.49
C PRO A 102 17.59 32.99 0.01
N TYR A 103 18.12 33.49 1.13
CA TYR A 103 19.38 33.06 1.73
C TYR A 103 19.19 32.21 2.99
N ARG A 104 17.97 31.73 3.27
CA ARG A 104 17.71 30.81 4.37
C ARG A 104 17.89 29.37 3.92
N LEU A 105 18.85 28.66 4.53
CA LEU A 105 19.03 27.23 4.34
C LEU A 105 18.01 26.44 5.19
N PRO A 106 17.18 25.56 4.61
CA PRO A 106 16.23 24.76 5.38
C PRO A 106 16.96 23.74 6.27
N SER A 107 16.47 23.55 7.50
CA SER A 107 17.08 22.62 8.49
C SER A 107 17.21 21.16 8.04
N PHE A 108 16.43 20.70 7.05
CA PHE A 108 16.52 19.34 6.51
C PHE A 108 17.62 19.16 5.46
N THR A 109 18.26 20.23 5.00
CA THR A 109 19.31 20.13 3.98
C THR A 109 20.52 19.40 4.52
N SER A 110 21.04 18.46 3.76
CA SER A 110 22.24 17.72 4.16
C SER A 110 23.49 18.58 3.97
N SER A 111 24.40 18.50 4.94
CA SER A 111 25.72 19.12 4.87
C SER A 111 26.79 18.09 4.56
N GLY A 112 27.87 18.52 3.94
CA GLY A 112 29.12 17.79 3.88
C GLY A 112 29.92 17.86 5.20
N PRO A 113 31.17 17.37 5.17
CA PRO A 113 31.81 16.78 3.99
C PRO A 113 31.29 15.37 3.71
N THR A 114 31.59 14.82 2.53
CA THR A 114 31.37 13.39 2.28
C THR A 114 32.27 12.53 3.19
N PRO A 115 32.02 11.21 3.32
CA PRO A 115 32.94 10.32 4.05
C PRO A 115 34.39 10.37 3.53
N GLU A 116 34.58 10.66 2.25
CA GLU A 116 35.87 10.84 1.58
C GLU A 116 36.44 12.26 1.75
N LEU A 117 35.83 13.07 2.61
CA LEU A 117 36.21 14.45 2.90
C LEU A 117 36.08 15.40 1.69
N ALA A 118 35.20 15.11 0.74
CA ALA A 118 34.90 16.00 -0.37
C ALA A 118 33.87 17.08 0.02
N ILE A 119 33.95 18.24 -0.66
CA ILE A 119 32.98 19.32 -0.49
C ILE A 119 31.66 18.90 -1.13
N LYS A 120 30.59 18.85 -0.33
CA LYS A 120 29.20 18.69 -0.76
C LYS A 120 28.27 19.53 0.14
N PRO A 121 27.14 20.03 -0.36
CA PRO A 121 26.67 19.95 -1.76
C PRO A 121 27.54 20.77 -2.73
N ASP A 122 27.34 20.60 -4.04
CA ASP A 122 28.11 21.34 -5.06
C ASP A 122 27.64 22.81 -5.18
N LEU A 123 26.32 23.03 -5.10
CA LEU A 123 25.65 24.33 -5.09
C LEU A 123 24.26 24.18 -4.44
N VAL A 124 23.56 25.29 -4.21
CA VAL A 124 22.18 25.32 -3.71
C VAL A 124 21.22 25.95 -4.72
N ALA A 125 19.96 25.50 -4.70
CA ALA A 125 18.89 26.03 -5.53
C ALA A 125 17.56 25.96 -4.76
N ALA A 126 16.55 26.71 -5.22
CA ALA A 126 15.23 26.72 -4.60
C ALA A 126 14.68 25.29 -4.40
N GLY A 127 14.23 24.98 -3.18
CA GLY A 127 13.75 23.64 -2.82
C GLY A 127 12.67 23.63 -1.75
N THR A 128 12.18 24.81 -1.35
CA THR A 128 11.11 25.00 -0.39
C THR A 128 9.97 25.77 -1.03
N TRP A 129 8.75 25.42 -0.64
CA TRP A 129 7.51 25.98 -1.16
C TRP A 129 7.42 25.89 -2.69
N ILE A 130 7.93 24.79 -3.25
CA ILE A 130 7.90 24.56 -4.69
C ILE A 130 6.50 24.14 -5.07
N TYR A 131 5.89 24.92 -5.96
CA TYR A 131 4.59 24.60 -6.52
C TYR A 131 4.77 23.77 -7.79
N THR A 132 4.38 22.50 -7.75
CA THR A 132 4.57 21.57 -8.88
C THR A 132 3.36 20.67 -9.11
N ALA A 133 3.34 20.01 -10.27
CA ALA A 133 2.29 19.07 -10.64
C ALA A 133 2.24 17.85 -9.70
N SER A 134 1.02 17.39 -9.41
CA SER A 134 0.71 16.19 -8.64
C SER A 134 0.08 15.12 -9.55
N ASN A 135 0.07 13.87 -9.10
CA ASN A 135 -0.38 12.70 -9.87
C ASN A 135 -1.88 12.69 -10.20
N ASP A 136 -2.66 13.54 -9.55
CA ASP A 136 -4.11 13.68 -9.71
C ASP A 136 -4.51 14.82 -10.67
N SER A 137 -3.61 15.19 -11.60
CA SER A 137 -3.78 16.35 -12.50
C SER A 137 -3.98 17.67 -11.75
N SER A 138 -3.56 17.73 -10.47
CA SER A 138 -3.56 18.92 -9.64
C SER A 138 -2.14 19.44 -9.45
N PHE A 139 -1.98 20.43 -8.59
CA PHE A 139 -0.68 20.96 -8.19
C PHE A 139 -0.61 20.99 -6.67
N MET A 140 0.60 20.80 -6.15
CA MET A 140 0.88 20.78 -4.72
C MET A 140 2.09 21.63 -4.37
N LEU A 141 2.15 22.08 -3.12
CA LEU A 141 3.35 22.65 -2.52
C LEU A 141 4.18 21.53 -1.90
N ILE A 142 5.49 21.54 -2.13
CA ILE A 142 6.45 20.55 -1.62
C ILE A 142 7.75 21.22 -1.16
N ASN A 143 8.42 20.53 -0.24
CA ASN A 143 9.75 20.89 0.26
C ASN A 143 10.69 19.71 0.06
N GLY A 144 11.94 19.98 -0.27
CA GLY A 144 12.99 18.96 -0.33
C GLY A 144 14.08 19.30 -1.34
N THR A 145 15.30 18.83 -1.07
CA THR A 145 16.41 18.90 -2.03
C THR A 145 16.11 18.11 -3.32
N SER A 146 15.20 17.13 -3.25
CA SER A 146 14.62 16.44 -4.42
C SER A 146 13.97 17.38 -5.44
N PHE A 147 13.60 18.60 -5.03
CA PHE A 147 13.00 19.61 -5.90
C PHE A 147 13.99 20.70 -6.33
N SER A 148 15.09 20.88 -5.60
CA SER A 148 16.25 21.66 -6.08
C SER A 148 16.96 20.95 -7.25
N ALA A 149 17.11 19.63 -7.19
CA ALA A 149 17.79 18.83 -8.21
C ALA A 149 17.23 18.98 -9.65
N PRO A 150 15.91 18.90 -9.90
CA PRO A 150 15.36 19.09 -11.24
C PRO A 150 15.52 20.53 -11.75
N LEU A 151 15.53 21.55 -10.88
CA LEU A 151 15.81 22.94 -11.30
C LEU A 151 17.24 23.09 -11.80
N VAL A 152 18.22 22.53 -11.07
CA VAL A 152 19.62 22.49 -11.52
C VAL A 152 19.77 21.68 -12.81
N SER A 153 19.04 20.56 -12.94
CA SER A 153 19.04 19.73 -14.15
C SER A 153 18.47 20.48 -15.35
N GLY A 154 17.41 21.26 -15.16
CA GLY A 154 16.84 22.14 -16.19
C GLY A 154 17.83 23.24 -16.60
N ALA A 155 18.49 23.88 -15.63
CA ALA A 155 19.55 24.86 -15.91
C ALA A 155 20.71 24.24 -16.70
N ALA A 156 21.12 23.01 -16.37
CA ALA A 156 22.13 22.27 -17.13
C ALA A 156 21.69 22.00 -18.57
N ALA A 157 20.43 21.64 -18.79
CA ALA A 157 19.88 21.44 -20.13
C ALA A 157 19.88 22.73 -20.96
N VAL A 158 19.48 23.86 -20.36
CA VAL A 158 19.52 25.18 -21.02
C VAL A 158 20.96 25.58 -21.36
N LEU A 159 21.89 25.42 -20.42
CA LEU A 159 23.30 25.71 -20.65
C LEU A 159 23.88 24.86 -21.81
N LYS A 160 23.58 23.56 -21.83
CA LYS A 160 24.00 22.65 -22.90
C LYS A 160 23.41 23.03 -24.25
N ALA A 161 22.15 23.45 -24.30
CA ALA A 161 21.50 23.91 -25.52
C ALA A 161 22.13 25.23 -26.04
N ALA A 162 22.47 26.16 -25.14
CA ALA A 162 23.04 27.44 -25.50
C ALA A 162 24.53 27.38 -25.89
N ARG A 163 25.29 26.42 -25.35
CA ARG A 163 26.72 26.26 -25.58
C ARG A 163 27.07 24.83 -26.01
N PRO A 164 26.56 24.36 -27.16
CA PRO A 164 26.72 22.97 -27.59
C PRO A 164 28.19 22.59 -27.82
N GLY A 165 28.52 21.32 -27.60
CA GLY A 165 29.84 20.75 -27.90
C GLY A 165 30.88 20.83 -26.78
N LEU A 166 30.60 21.48 -25.64
CA LEU A 166 31.51 21.44 -24.49
C LEU A 166 31.57 20.03 -23.84
N PRO A 167 32.71 19.63 -23.26
CA PRO A 167 32.82 18.47 -22.38
C PRO A 167 31.87 18.52 -21.18
N VAL A 168 31.49 17.35 -20.66
CA VAL A 168 30.54 17.23 -19.53
C VAL A 168 31.03 17.98 -18.28
N ASP A 169 32.31 17.86 -17.96
CA ASP A 169 32.90 18.51 -16.78
C ASP A 169 32.92 20.03 -16.91
N HIS A 170 32.97 20.58 -18.13
CA HIS A 170 32.86 22.01 -18.35
C HIS A 170 31.44 22.51 -18.06
N TYR A 171 30.38 21.81 -18.48
CA TYR A 171 29.02 22.19 -18.10
C TYR A 171 28.83 22.14 -16.59
N ARG A 172 29.38 21.10 -15.94
CA ARG A 172 29.34 20.96 -14.49
C ARG A 172 30.04 22.13 -13.80
N SER A 173 31.24 22.49 -14.24
CA SER A 173 31.97 23.63 -13.69
C SER A 173 31.25 24.94 -13.93
N LEU A 174 30.77 25.21 -15.15
CA LEU A 174 30.07 26.45 -15.46
C LEU A 174 28.81 26.65 -14.60
N LEU A 175 28.06 25.58 -14.31
CA LEU A 175 26.92 25.65 -13.40
C LEU A 175 27.32 25.91 -11.95
N ILE A 176 28.34 25.19 -11.46
CA ILE A 176 28.77 25.24 -10.07
C ILE A 176 29.53 26.53 -9.79
N ASN A 177 30.61 26.76 -10.54
CA ASN A 177 31.54 27.85 -10.28
C ASN A 177 31.02 29.21 -10.73
N SER A 178 29.89 29.29 -11.45
CA SER A 178 29.22 30.58 -11.70
C SER A 178 28.11 30.88 -10.68
N ALA A 179 27.99 30.07 -9.63
CA ALA A 179 26.98 30.29 -8.59
C ALA A 179 27.11 31.67 -7.93
N GLY A 180 25.95 32.30 -7.67
CA GLY A 180 25.84 33.56 -6.96
C GLY A 180 26.20 33.43 -5.48
N VAL A 181 26.48 34.56 -4.82
CA VAL A 181 26.72 34.58 -3.37
C VAL A 181 25.47 34.11 -2.65
N PHE A 182 25.62 33.12 -1.75
CA PHE A 182 24.56 32.73 -0.84
C PHE A 182 24.80 33.37 0.54
N GLY A 183 24.05 34.42 0.86
CA GLY A 183 24.15 35.17 2.10
C GLY A 183 23.71 36.62 1.93
N LYS A 184 23.43 37.30 3.04
CA LYS A 184 23.14 38.74 3.08
C LYS A 184 24.40 39.50 3.49
N ASP A 185 24.53 40.73 3.01
CA ASP A 185 25.61 41.61 3.44
C ASP A 185 25.55 41.86 4.95
N GLY A 186 26.69 41.73 5.62
CA GLY A 186 26.80 41.89 7.08
C GLY A 186 26.49 40.64 7.90
N GLU A 187 25.93 39.58 7.31
CA GLU A 187 25.72 38.29 7.97
C GLU A 187 26.96 37.40 7.88
N PRO A 188 27.20 36.51 8.86
CA PRO A 188 28.29 35.54 8.79
C PRO A 188 28.21 34.68 7.52
N ALA A 189 29.36 34.51 6.87
CA ALA A 189 29.47 33.66 5.69
C ALA A 189 29.04 32.22 6.02
N GLN A 190 28.21 31.63 5.15
CA GLN A 190 27.77 30.24 5.28
C GLN A 190 28.90 29.29 4.88
N SER A 191 28.92 28.12 5.51
CA SER A 191 29.92 27.08 5.20
C SER A 191 29.77 26.58 3.75
N VAL A 192 30.90 26.35 3.08
CA VAL A 192 30.94 25.71 1.75
C VAL A 192 30.48 24.25 1.81
N LEU A 193 30.51 23.61 2.98
CA LEU A 193 29.91 22.29 3.21
C LEU A 193 28.38 22.34 3.35
N GLN A 194 27.78 23.52 3.33
CA GLN A 194 26.32 23.68 3.36
C GLN A 194 25.80 24.27 2.06
N THR A 195 26.57 25.16 1.43
CA THR A 195 26.15 25.95 0.26
C THR A 195 26.90 25.58 -1.02
N GLY A 196 28.00 24.83 -0.93
CA GLY A 196 28.88 24.56 -2.05
C GLY A 196 29.47 25.85 -2.61
N ALA A 197 29.37 26.02 -3.93
CA ALA A 197 29.80 27.23 -4.60
C ALA A 197 28.86 28.44 -4.38
N GLY A 198 27.62 28.20 -3.92
CA GLY A 198 26.60 29.24 -3.71
C GLY A 198 25.27 28.91 -4.37
N VAL A 199 24.47 29.95 -4.69
CA VAL A 199 23.15 29.79 -5.30
C VAL A 199 23.23 29.65 -6.82
N LEU A 200 22.43 28.75 -7.40
CA LEU A 200 22.33 28.58 -8.85
C LEU A 200 22.05 29.93 -9.55
N ASP A 201 22.95 30.33 -10.45
CA ASP A 201 22.78 31.47 -11.34
C ASP A 201 23.03 31.03 -12.79
N LEU A 202 21.92 30.76 -13.49
CA LEU A 202 21.97 30.31 -14.88
C LEU A 202 22.49 31.39 -15.83
N LEU A 203 22.21 32.68 -15.55
CA LEU A 203 22.65 33.76 -16.43
C LEU A 203 24.16 33.93 -16.35
N ALA A 204 24.71 33.86 -15.13
CA ALA A 204 26.15 33.84 -14.91
C ALA A 204 26.79 32.61 -15.60
N ALA A 205 26.21 31.41 -15.45
CA ALA A 205 26.72 30.19 -16.08
C ALA A 205 26.77 30.26 -17.62
N LEU A 206 25.79 30.92 -18.25
CA LEU A 206 25.75 31.13 -19.70
C LEU A 206 26.87 32.06 -20.19
N ARG A 207 27.25 33.05 -19.38
CA ARG A 207 28.21 34.11 -19.75
C ARG A 207 29.65 33.79 -19.33
N ASN A 208 29.84 32.93 -18.33
CA ASN A 208 31.16 32.66 -17.77
C ASN A 208 32.06 31.91 -18.79
N PRO A 209 33.23 32.44 -19.16
CA PRO A 209 34.16 31.76 -20.04
C PRO A 209 35.07 30.77 -19.29
N VAL A 210 35.02 30.70 -17.96
CA VAL A 210 35.94 29.88 -17.16
C VAL A 210 35.28 28.56 -16.75
N ALA A 211 35.95 27.44 -17.07
CA ALA A 211 35.68 26.15 -16.44
C ALA A 211 36.90 25.70 -15.62
N ALA A 212 36.66 25.06 -14.49
CA ALA A 212 37.65 24.62 -13.52
C ALA A 212 37.51 23.12 -13.21
N GLU A 213 38.63 22.43 -13.13
CA GLU A 213 38.70 20.99 -12.83
C GLU A 213 39.75 20.74 -11.74
N PRO A 214 39.36 20.25 -10.54
CA PRO A 214 38.00 19.97 -10.10
C PRO A 214 37.20 21.26 -9.81
N VAL A 215 35.87 21.15 -9.75
CA VAL A 215 34.92 22.26 -9.47
C VAL A 215 34.98 22.77 -8.02
N SER A 216 35.70 22.08 -7.14
CA SER A 216 35.91 22.42 -5.73
C SER A 216 37.19 21.76 -5.24
N VAL A 217 37.93 22.40 -4.34
CA VAL A 217 39.22 21.90 -3.85
C VAL A 217 39.13 21.52 -2.38
N SER A 218 39.07 20.22 -2.09
CA SER A 218 39.23 19.73 -0.71
C SER A 218 40.70 19.41 -0.42
N PHE A 219 41.23 20.02 0.64
CA PHE A 219 42.53 19.64 1.21
C PHE A 219 42.40 18.45 2.18
N GLY A 220 41.18 17.98 2.47
CA GLY A 220 40.91 16.92 3.44
C GLY A 220 40.81 17.46 4.86
N ALA A 221 41.11 16.62 5.85
CA ALA A 221 41.09 16.97 7.26
C ALA A 221 42.31 16.42 7.99
N GLY A 222 42.75 17.11 9.04
CA GLY A 222 43.92 16.75 9.81
C GLY A 222 44.25 17.72 10.95
N GLY A 223 45.52 17.81 11.33
CA GLY A 223 45.99 18.69 12.40
C GLY A 223 46.06 20.18 12.03
N GLY A 224 46.32 21.02 13.02
CA GLY A 224 46.34 22.48 12.89
C GLY A 224 47.54 23.08 12.12
N SER A 225 48.46 22.26 11.64
CA SER A 225 49.65 22.72 10.89
C SER A 225 49.76 22.02 9.53
N PRO A 226 48.80 22.24 8.60
CA PRO A 226 48.84 21.62 7.28
C PRO A 226 49.98 22.18 6.42
N SER A 227 50.52 21.32 5.56
CA SER A 227 51.35 21.69 4.41
C SER A 227 50.93 20.82 3.23
N LEU A 228 49.79 21.17 2.63
CA LEU A 228 49.08 20.32 1.68
C LEU A 228 49.01 20.97 0.31
N LYS A 229 49.25 20.18 -0.73
CA LYS A 229 49.21 20.62 -2.12
C LYS A 229 48.03 20.00 -2.86
N ARG A 230 47.36 20.80 -3.68
CA ARG A 230 46.30 20.36 -4.61
C ARG A 230 46.52 21.05 -5.94
N GLN A 231 46.04 20.44 -7.01
CA GLN A 231 46.07 21.06 -8.34
C GLN A 231 44.66 21.36 -8.81
N ILE A 232 44.53 22.47 -9.52
CA ILE A 232 43.34 22.83 -10.28
C ILE A 232 43.76 23.15 -11.71
N ARG A 233 42.94 22.77 -12.68
CA ARG A 233 43.09 23.15 -14.08
C ARG A 233 42.03 24.18 -14.43
N ILE A 234 42.46 25.29 -15.01
CA ILE A 234 41.59 26.37 -15.48
C ILE A 234 41.54 26.30 -17.01
N HIS A 235 40.33 26.30 -17.57
CA HIS A 235 40.06 26.21 -19.00
C HIS A 235 39.38 27.48 -19.50
N ASN A 236 39.83 27.98 -20.65
CA ASN A 236 39.12 29.03 -21.39
C ASN A 236 38.08 28.39 -22.32
N THR A 237 36.81 28.48 -21.94
CA THR A 237 35.67 28.03 -22.74
C THR A 237 35.04 29.17 -23.57
N GLY A 238 35.61 30.37 -23.48
CA GLY A 238 35.24 31.54 -24.26
C GLY A 238 35.63 31.42 -25.73
N ARG A 239 35.29 32.46 -26.51
CA ARG A 239 35.59 32.52 -27.96
C ARG A 239 36.86 33.32 -28.29
N GLN A 240 37.46 33.98 -27.30
CA GLN A 240 38.63 34.83 -27.46
C GLN A 240 39.67 34.50 -26.40
N ALA A 241 40.93 34.81 -26.70
CA ALA A 241 42.01 34.73 -25.73
C ALA A 241 41.75 35.72 -24.58
N ASP A 242 41.94 35.29 -23.34
CA ASP A 242 41.77 36.14 -22.15
C ASP A 242 42.91 35.89 -21.15
N THR A 243 43.12 36.86 -20.27
CA THR A 243 44.02 36.74 -19.13
C THR A 243 43.20 36.61 -17.86
N PHE A 244 43.28 35.45 -17.21
CA PHE A 244 42.56 35.13 -16.00
C PHE A 244 43.42 35.43 -14.77
N THR A 245 42.90 36.25 -13.87
CA THR A 245 43.49 36.51 -12.54
C THR A 245 42.85 35.59 -11.51
N LEU A 246 43.67 34.89 -10.75
CA LEU A 246 43.28 33.97 -9.69
C LEU A 246 43.55 34.63 -8.33
N THR A 247 42.52 34.75 -7.50
CA THR A 247 42.60 35.40 -6.19
C THR A 247 41.92 34.55 -5.12
N PRO A 248 42.69 33.98 -4.16
CA PRO A 248 42.11 33.33 -3.00
C PRO A 248 41.39 34.36 -2.10
N ARG A 249 40.11 34.11 -1.80
CA ARG A 249 39.27 34.87 -0.86
C ARG A 249 38.87 33.96 0.32
N PRO A 250 39.63 33.97 1.43
CA PRO A 250 39.28 33.19 2.62
C PRO A 250 38.04 33.73 3.32
N GLN A 251 37.36 32.88 4.09
CA GLN A 251 36.21 33.22 4.91
C GLN A 251 36.49 32.99 6.40
N GLY A 252 35.89 33.80 7.28
CA GLY A 252 35.92 33.56 8.73
C GLY A 252 37.32 33.52 9.35
N GLY A 253 38.30 34.25 8.80
CA GLY A 253 39.68 34.24 9.27
C GLY A 253 40.51 33.02 8.80
N SER A 254 40.00 32.22 7.86
CA SER A 254 40.70 31.06 7.31
C SER A 254 42.00 31.46 6.58
N PRO A 255 42.99 30.56 6.48
CA PRO A 255 44.16 30.77 5.63
C PRO A 255 43.80 30.81 4.15
N ALA A 256 44.54 31.63 3.40
CA ALA A 256 44.50 31.66 1.94
C ALA A 256 45.55 30.68 1.38
N PRO A 257 45.18 29.76 0.46
CA PRO A 257 46.16 28.92 -0.22
C PRO A 257 47.08 29.76 -1.12
N GLN A 258 48.37 29.43 -1.12
CA GLN A 258 49.36 30.02 -2.01
C GLN A 258 49.24 29.38 -3.40
N LEU A 259 49.32 30.19 -4.46
CA LEU A 259 49.19 29.71 -5.83
C LEU A 259 50.57 29.68 -6.51
N SER A 260 50.81 28.67 -7.35
CA SER A 260 52.00 28.63 -8.20
C SER A 260 52.00 29.71 -9.31
N ALA A 261 50.80 30.19 -9.68
CA ALA A 261 50.60 31.29 -10.62
C ALA A 261 49.28 32.01 -10.29
N ASN A 262 49.32 33.35 -10.28
CA ASN A 262 48.15 34.19 -9.99
C ASN A 262 47.49 34.72 -11.27
N THR A 263 48.15 34.57 -12.41
CA THR A 263 47.67 35.05 -13.72
C THR A 263 47.95 34.02 -14.79
N LEU A 264 46.95 33.73 -15.64
CA LEU A 264 47.04 32.78 -16.74
C LEU A 264 46.53 33.44 -18.01
N ARG A 265 47.35 33.53 -19.05
CA ARG A 265 46.88 33.87 -20.39
C ARG A 265 46.53 32.58 -21.11
N LEU A 266 45.28 32.45 -21.57
CA LEU A 266 44.79 31.23 -22.23
C LEU A 266 44.05 31.57 -23.52
N ASP A 267 44.41 30.92 -24.61
CA ASP A 267 43.66 30.94 -25.87
C ASP A 267 42.35 30.13 -25.76
N PRO A 268 41.37 30.33 -26.66
CA PRO A 268 40.13 29.56 -26.66
C PRO A 268 40.38 28.04 -26.70
N GLY A 269 39.81 27.31 -25.75
CA GLY A 269 40.00 25.86 -25.61
C GLY A 269 41.28 25.45 -24.87
N GLU A 270 42.19 26.39 -24.58
CA GLU A 270 43.40 26.12 -23.82
C GLU A 270 43.11 25.95 -22.32
N SER A 271 44.01 25.24 -21.62
CA SER A 271 43.95 25.09 -20.18
C SER A 271 45.34 25.12 -19.54
N ALA A 272 45.42 25.60 -18.30
CA ALA A 272 46.64 25.55 -17.50
C ALA A 272 46.35 25.03 -16.09
N ALA A 273 47.31 24.26 -15.55
CA ALA A 273 47.26 23.76 -14.18
C ALA A 273 47.91 24.77 -13.22
N VAL A 274 47.30 24.96 -12.06
CA VAL A 274 47.79 25.80 -10.96
C VAL A 274 47.83 24.94 -9.70
N GLU A 275 48.97 24.94 -9.02
CA GLU A 275 49.10 24.29 -7.72
C GLU A 275 48.65 25.26 -6.61
N LEU A 276 47.77 24.78 -5.74
CA LEU A 276 47.35 25.43 -4.51
C LEU A 276 48.07 24.76 -3.34
N THR A 277 48.83 25.53 -2.56
CA THR A 277 49.49 25.08 -1.34
C THR A 277 48.81 25.71 -0.13
N LEU A 278 48.18 24.88 0.70
CA LEU A 278 47.65 25.29 1.99
C LEU A 278 48.70 25.02 3.07
N ALA A 279 49.40 26.08 3.47
CA ALA A 279 50.39 26.07 4.53
C ALA A 279 49.95 27.00 5.67
N ALA A 280 49.82 26.46 6.87
CA ALA A 280 49.46 27.21 8.06
C ALA A 280 50.05 26.57 9.32
N SER A 281 50.03 27.29 10.44
CA SER A 281 50.48 26.78 11.74
C SER A 281 49.50 27.19 12.82
N ASN A 282 49.25 26.29 13.77
CA ASN A 282 48.36 26.51 14.92
C ASN A 282 46.93 26.93 14.53
N LEU A 283 46.39 26.38 13.44
CA LEU A 283 44.99 26.58 13.10
C LEU A 283 44.08 25.96 14.17
N PRO A 284 43.04 26.68 14.63
CA PRO A 284 42.08 26.15 15.58
C PRO A 284 41.22 25.03 14.97
N ALA A 285 40.71 24.14 15.81
CA ALA A 285 39.76 23.11 15.41
C ALA A 285 38.50 23.74 14.78
N GLY A 286 38.07 23.20 13.63
CA GLY A 286 36.97 23.75 12.86
C GLY A 286 37.17 23.73 11.36
N GLU A 287 36.24 24.36 10.65
CA GLU A 287 36.23 24.47 9.19
C GLU A 287 37.06 25.67 8.73
N HIS A 288 38.06 25.43 7.87
CA HIS A 288 38.86 26.46 7.21
C HIS A 288 38.56 26.47 5.72
N GLN A 289 37.99 27.57 5.23
CA GLN A 289 37.33 27.59 3.93
C GLN A 289 37.39 28.95 3.24
N GLY A 290 37.08 28.93 1.96
CA GLY A 290 36.98 30.14 1.15
C GLY A 290 36.74 29.81 -0.31
N PHE A 291 37.02 30.79 -1.16
CA PHE A 291 36.85 30.67 -2.59
C PHE A 291 38.12 31.07 -3.33
N LEU A 292 38.53 30.28 -4.30
CA LEU A 292 39.43 30.75 -5.35
C LEU A 292 38.57 31.47 -6.39
N ILE A 293 38.76 32.78 -6.52
CA ILE A 293 38.06 33.61 -7.50
C ILE A 293 38.90 33.67 -8.76
N VAL A 294 38.29 33.37 -9.91
CA VAL A 294 38.94 33.46 -11.21
C VAL A 294 38.18 34.46 -12.06
N ARG A 295 38.86 35.52 -12.50
CA ARG A 295 38.27 36.61 -13.28
C ARG A 295 39.10 36.89 -14.52
N GLY A 296 38.47 36.84 -15.69
CA GLY A 296 39.07 37.28 -16.95
C GLY A 296 39.09 38.80 -17.07
N THR A 297 40.01 39.34 -17.87
CA THR A 297 40.04 40.79 -18.19
C THR A 297 38.85 41.21 -19.05
N THR A 298 38.35 40.28 -19.88
CA THR A 298 37.18 40.51 -20.75
C THR A 298 35.88 39.93 -20.18
N SER A 299 35.98 39.08 -19.16
CA SER A 299 34.82 38.45 -18.51
C SER A 299 34.17 39.36 -17.47
N GLU A 300 32.86 39.55 -17.59
CA GLU A 300 32.05 40.23 -16.57
C GLU A 300 31.70 39.33 -15.38
N VAL A 301 31.81 38.00 -15.53
CA VAL A 301 31.45 37.01 -14.51
C VAL A 301 32.70 36.42 -13.87
N GLU A 302 32.73 36.41 -12.53
CA GLU A 302 33.78 35.76 -11.74
C GLU A 302 33.41 34.28 -11.52
N ALA A 303 34.34 33.36 -11.77
CA ALA A 303 34.20 31.97 -11.35
C ALA A 303 34.65 31.80 -9.89
N ARG A 304 33.90 31.02 -9.12
CA ARG A 304 34.08 30.82 -7.68
C ARG A 304 34.26 29.35 -7.39
N ILE A 305 35.49 28.96 -7.11
CA ILE A 305 35.82 27.57 -6.77
C ILE A 305 35.95 27.48 -5.25
N PRO A 306 35.03 26.80 -4.55
CA PRO A 306 35.14 26.66 -3.11
C PRO A 306 36.35 25.77 -2.75
N TYR A 307 37.03 26.12 -1.68
CA TYR A 307 38.05 25.29 -1.05
C TYR A 307 37.77 25.09 0.43
N TRP A 308 38.22 23.95 0.96
CA TRP A 308 37.96 23.56 2.34
C TRP A 308 39.08 22.70 2.93
N TYR A 309 39.36 22.89 4.20
CA TYR A 309 40.19 22.06 5.06
C TYR A 309 39.57 21.96 6.46
N GLY A 310 39.48 20.75 7.01
CA GLY A 310 39.00 20.52 8.37
C GLY A 310 40.16 20.34 9.35
N VAL A 311 40.24 21.17 10.39
CA VAL A 311 41.11 20.86 11.53
C VAL A 311 40.31 20.06 12.55
N THR A 312 40.69 18.80 12.76
CA THR A 312 39.93 17.90 13.61
C THR A 312 40.01 18.32 15.08
N GLY A 313 38.88 18.24 15.78
CA GLY A 313 38.76 18.55 17.21
C GLY A 313 38.57 17.30 18.07
N ALA A 314 38.89 17.42 19.36
CA ALA A 314 38.64 16.36 20.34
C ALA A 314 37.20 16.37 20.91
N GLU A 315 36.46 17.46 20.71
CA GLU A 315 35.13 17.66 21.27
C GLU A 315 34.02 17.40 20.23
N PRO A 316 32.96 16.65 20.57
CA PRO A 316 31.82 16.42 19.71
C PRO A 316 30.99 17.70 19.54
N ARG A 317 30.58 18.01 18.30
CA ARG A 317 29.79 19.22 18.00
C ARG A 317 28.54 18.96 17.17
N TYR A 318 28.56 17.97 16.29
CA TYR A 318 27.42 17.64 15.44
C TYR A 318 26.99 16.18 15.63
N LEU A 319 25.69 15.97 15.61
CA LEU A 319 25.06 14.66 15.71
C LEU A 319 24.19 14.42 14.47
N HIS A 320 24.52 13.39 13.71
CA HIS A 320 23.75 12.95 12.55
C HIS A 320 23.05 11.64 12.88
N THR A 321 21.75 11.56 12.61
CA THR A 321 20.97 10.33 12.81
C THR A 321 20.29 9.92 11.51
N VAL A 322 20.33 8.62 11.23
CA VAL A 322 19.59 8.01 10.13
C VAL A 322 18.80 6.85 10.72
N ALA A 323 17.48 6.97 10.73
CA ALA A 323 16.61 5.85 11.09
C ALA A 323 16.34 5.00 9.84
N SER A 324 16.65 3.71 9.93
CA SER A 324 16.28 2.74 8.89
C SER A 324 15.23 1.79 9.44
N GLY A 325 14.08 1.73 8.77
CA GLY A 325 13.09 0.67 8.97
C GLY A 325 11.64 1.09 8.69
N SER A 326 10.92 0.27 7.94
CA SER A 326 9.45 0.28 7.86
C SER A 326 8.84 -0.45 9.06
N SER A 327 7.50 -0.51 9.12
CA SER A 327 6.80 -1.22 10.20
C SER A 327 7.12 -2.72 10.15
N GLY A 328 7.78 -3.27 11.18
CA GLY A 328 8.06 -4.70 11.31
C GLY A 328 9.51 -5.14 11.04
N SER A 329 10.39 -4.25 10.56
CA SER A 329 11.82 -4.55 10.48
C SER A 329 12.52 -4.34 11.83
N ASN A 330 13.68 -4.98 12.02
CA ASN A 330 14.57 -4.79 13.16
C ASN A 330 15.15 -3.36 13.11
N ARG A 331 14.35 -2.38 13.58
CA ARG A 331 14.62 -0.94 13.45
C ARG A 331 15.96 -0.62 14.06
N SER A 332 16.93 -0.21 13.27
CA SER A 332 18.22 0.23 13.80
C SER A 332 18.34 1.74 13.63
N ILE A 333 18.88 2.41 14.64
CA ILE A 333 19.16 3.84 14.59
C ILE A 333 20.66 3.98 14.32
N PHE A 334 21.01 4.58 13.19
CA PHE A 334 22.39 4.90 12.87
C PHE A 334 22.71 6.30 13.38
N ILE A 335 23.82 6.43 14.10
CA ILE A 335 24.25 7.63 14.80
C ILE A 335 25.68 7.93 14.39
N ARG A 336 25.96 9.12 13.91
CA ARG A 336 27.31 9.60 13.61
C ARG A 336 27.58 10.87 14.38
N VAL A 337 28.64 10.86 15.18
CA VAL A 337 29.12 12.02 15.92
C VAL A 337 30.26 12.65 15.14
N ALA A 338 30.25 13.97 15.03
CA ALA A 338 31.27 14.72 14.32
C ALA A 338 31.75 15.91 15.13
N ASP A 339 33.01 16.29 14.90
CA ASP A 339 33.69 17.38 15.58
C ASP A 339 33.32 18.76 15.01
N ALA A 340 34.01 19.82 15.45
CA ALA A 340 33.78 21.17 14.95
C ALA A 340 34.06 21.37 13.44
N ALA A 341 34.83 20.49 12.80
CA ALA A 341 35.07 20.48 11.37
C ALA A 341 34.06 19.59 10.61
N ARG A 342 33.03 19.06 11.27
CA ARG A 342 32.05 18.10 10.72
C ARG A 342 32.69 16.77 10.28
N VAL A 343 33.89 16.47 10.76
CA VAL A 343 34.59 15.22 10.48
C VAL A 343 34.12 14.17 11.49
N ALA A 344 33.91 12.95 11.02
CA ALA A 344 33.40 11.88 11.90
C ALA A 344 34.43 11.53 12.98
N MET A 345 33.99 11.51 14.23
CA MET A 345 34.81 11.09 15.37
C MET A 345 34.70 9.57 15.53
N LYS A 346 35.55 8.83 14.82
CA LYS A 346 35.48 7.35 14.78
C LYS A 346 35.68 6.70 16.15
N ASP A 347 36.57 7.28 16.96
CA ASP A 347 36.88 6.77 18.31
C ASP A 347 35.88 7.25 19.38
N PHE A 348 34.92 8.11 19.02
CA PHE A 348 33.90 8.59 19.94
C PHE A 348 32.70 7.65 19.93
N LYS A 349 32.58 6.82 20.99
CA LYS A 349 31.41 5.96 21.20
C LYS A 349 30.29 6.76 21.86
N PRO A 350 29.15 7.00 21.17
CA PRO A 350 28.03 7.72 21.78
C PRO A 350 27.35 6.89 22.87
N GLU A 351 26.76 7.56 23.86
CA GLU A 351 25.84 6.92 24.79
C GLU A 351 24.41 7.05 24.26
N VAL A 352 23.65 5.95 24.28
CA VAL A 352 22.27 5.92 23.77
C VAL A 352 21.38 5.30 24.82
N THR A 353 20.51 6.12 25.40
CA THR A 353 19.52 5.69 26.39
C THR A 353 18.12 5.80 25.82
N ALA A 354 17.30 4.80 26.11
CA ALA A 354 15.89 4.84 25.76
C ALA A 354 15.13 5.67 26.80
N VAL A 355 14.32 6.62 26.31
CA VAL A 355 13.61 7.58 27.18
C VAL A 355 12.30 7.01 27.73
N THR A 356 11.78 5.95 27.12
CA THR A 356 10.56 5.25 27.58
C THR A 356 10.93 4.01 28.38
N GLU A 357 10.31 3.82 29.54
CA GLU A 357 10.53 2.66 30.42
C GLU A 357 10.37 1.29 29.74
N ASP A 358 9.60 1.23 28.65
CA ASP A 358 9.31 -0.01 27.92
C ASP A 358 10.30 -0.34 26.79
N ALA A 359 11.31 0.50 26.55
CA ALA A 359 12.33 0.28 25.52
C ALA A 359 13.72 0.28 26.14
N ALA A 360 14.61 -0.56 25.63
CA ALA A 360 16.04 -0.55 25.97
C ALA A 360 16.87 -0.49 24.70
N VAL A 361 18.18 -0.26 24.81
CA VAL A 361 19.12 -0.43 23.68
C VAL A 361 19.86 -1.75 23.92
N THR A 362 19.65 -2.73 23.05
CA THR A 362 20.28 -4.06 23.15
C THR A 362 21.76 -4.05 22.78
N SER A 363 22.11 -3.30 21.74
CA SER A 363 23.49 -3.19 21.29
C SER A 363 23.74 -1.84 20.63
N LEU A 364 24.99 -1.39 20.76
CA LEU A 364 25.53 -0.24 20.06
C LEU A 364 26.83 -0.69 19.40
N ASP A 365 26.75 -1.01 18.12
CA ASP A 365 27.87 -1.55 17.36
C ASP A 365 28.43 -0.45 16.45
N SER A 366 29.75 -0.37 16.31
CA SER A 366 30.33 0.39 15.19
C SER A 366 29.96 -0.30 13.88
N VAL A 367 29.61 0.48 12.85
CA VAL A 367 29.36 0.01 11.50
C VAL A 367 30.29 0.70 10.50
N ASP A 368 31.48 1.08 10.94
CA ASP A 368 32.48 1.79 10.14
C ASP A 368 32.83 1.08 8.82
N ASP A 369 32.79 -0.25 8.80
CA ASP A 369 33.03 -1.07 7.59
C ASP A 369 31.99 -0.83 6.49
N LEU A 370 30.76 -0.46 6.86
CA LEU A 370 29.66 -0.19 5.93
C LEU A 370 29.45 1.30 5.73
N TYR A 371 29.54 2.08 6.83
CA TYR A 371 29.31 3.51 6.88
C TYR A 371 30.34 4.14 7.83
N PRO A 372 31.42 4.73 7.30
CA PRO A 372 32.50 5.28 8.12
C PRO A 372 32.00 6.32 9.15
N GLY A 373 32.34 6.10 10.42
CA GLY A 373 31.99 6.96 11.55
C GLY A 373 30.57 6.80 12.08
N PHE A 374 29.85 5.76 11.68
CA PHE A 374 28.50 5.48 12.18
C PHE A 374 28.47 4.36 13.22
N TRP A 375 27.61 4.55 14.20
CA TRP A 375 27.23 3.58 15.22
C TRP A 375 25.79 3.15 15.01
N ARG A 376 25.51 1.85 15.12
CA ARG A 376 24.18 1.27 14.99
C ARG A 376 23.64 0.90 16.37
N ALA A 377 22.65 1.65 16.84
CA ALA A 377 21.88 1.34 18.04
C ALA A 377 20.68 0.44 17.68
N ARG A 378 20.58 -0.71 18.35
CA ARG A 378 19.44 -1.65 18.21
C ARG A 378 18.50 -1.55 19.42
N PRO A 379 17.23 -1.13 19.25
CA PRO A 379 16.26 -1.10 20.32
C PRO A 379 15.78 -2.50 20.69
N ASP A 380 15.62 -2.76 21.99
CA ASP A 380 14.86 -3.88 22.53
C ASP A 380 13.37 -3.52 22.57
N LEU A 381 12.56 -4.27 21.84
CA LEU A 381 11.11 -4.09 21.80
C LEU A 381 10.36 -5.28 22.44
N ARG A 382 11.07 -6.22 23.08
CA ARG A 382 10.47 -7.43 23.67
C ARG A 382 9.48 -7.10 24.79
N GLY A 383 9.78 -6.10 25.62
CA GLY A 383 8.88 -5.63 26.68
C GLY A 383 7.55 -5.11 26.14
N ILE A 384 7.59 -4.42 24.99
CA ILE A 384 6.40 -3.92 24.29
C ILE A 384 5.60 -5.09 23.71
N ALA A 385 6.24 -6.08 23.09
CA ALA A 385 5.56 -7.27 22.56
C ALA A 385 4.90 -8.10 23.67
N LEU A 386 5.56 -8.27 24.81
CA LEU A 386 5.01 -9.00 25.97
C LEU A 386 3.75 -8.31 26.51
N ARG A 387 3.79 -6.98 26.72
CA ARG A 387 2.66 -6.22 27.29
C ARG A 387 1.53 -5.95 26.31
N ARG A 388 1.81 -5.74 25.02
CA ARG A 388 0.79 -5.35 24.03
C ARG A 388 0.25 -6.49 23.17
N VAL A 389 0.94 -7.63 23.13
CA VAL A 389 0.54 -8.77 22.30
C VAL A 389 0.33 -10.00 23.17
N ALA A 390 1.35 -10.45 23.92
CA ALA A 390 1.27 -11.70 24.68
C ALA A 390 0.30 -11.62 25.87
N LEU A 391 0.32 -10.54 26.66
CA LEU A 391 -0.56 -10.35 27.81
C LEU A 391 -2.06 -10.29 27.40
N PRO A 392 -2.46 -9.50 26.39
CA PRO A 392 -3.84 -9.52 25.89
C PRO A 392 -4.25 -10.87 25.28
N LEU A 393 -3.36 -11.51 24.50
CA LEU A 393 -3.61 -12.85 23.97
C LEU A 393 -3.79 -13.89 25.08
N ALA A 394 -2.97 -13.84 26.13
CA ALA A 394 -3.09 -14.71 27.29
C ALA A 394 -4.37 -14.42 28.09
N ALA A 395 -4.73 -13.14 28.26
CA ALA A 395 -5.94 -12.71 28.94
C ALA A 395 -7.22 -13.19 28.24
N VAL A 396 -7.19 -13.43 26.93
CA VAL A 396 -8.32 -14.00 26.17
C VAL A 396 -8.19 -15.52 26.05
N GLY A 397 -7.00 -16.03 25.73
CA GLY A 397 -6.73 -17.43 25.43
C GLY A 397 -6.85 -18.34 26.66
N VAL A 398 -6.31 -17.92 27.81
CA VAL A 398 -6.32 -18.74 29.03
C VAL A 398 -7.75 -18.95 29.55
N PRO A 399 -8.61 -17.92 29.71
CA PRO A 399 -10.00 -18.13 30.09
C PRO A 399 -10.78 -18.97 29.06
N SER A 400 -10.52 -18.79 27.76
CA SER A 400 -11.17 -19.56 26.70
C SER A 400 -10.82 -21.04 26.78
N LEU A 401 -9.55 -21.38 27.01
CA LEU A 401 -9.08 -22.76 27.17
C LEU A 401 -9.62 -23.40 28.45
N LEU A 402 -9.65 -22.65 29.56
CA LEU A 402 -10.24 -23.12 30.83
C LEU A 402 -11.74 -23.37 30.69
N PHE A 403 -12.46 -22.47 30.02
CA PHE A 403 -13.88 -22.64 29.74
C PHE A 403 -14.13 -23.84 28.83
N MET A 404 -13.31 -24.02 27.79
CA MET A 404 -13.43 -25.16 26.88
C MET A 404 -13.13 -26.49 27.58
N GLY A 405 -12.11 -26.54 28.44
CA GLY A 405 -11.82 -27.70 29.28
C GLY A 405 -12.94 -28.02 30.27
N TYR A 406 -13.51 -26.99 30.92
CA TYR A 406 -14.68 -27.15 31.78
C TYR A 406 -15.90 -27.66 31.00
N TYR A 407 -16.20 -27.06 29.84
CA TYR A 407 -17.28 -27.48 28.95
C TYR A 407 -17.12 -28.95 28.53
N ASN A 408 -15.92 -29.34 28.08
CA ASN A 408 -15.63 -30.71 27.71
C ASN A 408 -15.82 -31.66 28.89
N TRP A 409 -15.26 -31.35 30.07
CA TRP A 409 -15.42 -32.17 31.27
C TRP A 409 -16.88 -32.32 31.70
N ARG A 410 -17.67 -31.24 31.65
CA ARG A 410 -19.10 -31.29 31.99
C ARG A 410 -19.93 -32.13 31.03
N VAL A 411 -19.50 -32.26 29.77
CA VAL A 411 -20.24 -33.00 28.72
C VAL A 411 -19.75 -34.44 28.56
N THR A 412 -18.44 -34.70 28.67
CA THR A 412 -17.83 -36.02 28.39
C THR A 412 -17.24 -36.71 29.62
N GLY A 413 -17.19 -36.04 30.77
CA GLY A 413 -16.49 -36.53 31.96
C GLY A 413 -14.97 -36.38 31.90
N ASN A 414 -14.41 -35.91 30.77
CA ASN A 414 -12.96 -35.72 30.60
C ASN A 414 -12.67 -34.36 29.91
N PRO A 415 -11.89 -33.46 30.54
CA PRO A 415 -11.61 -32.13 30.00
C PRO A 415 -10.89 -32.12 28.64
N LEU A 416 -10.18 -33.21 28.31
CA LEU A 416 -9.43 -33.35 27.06
C LEU A 416 -10.18 -34.13 25.98
N LEU A 417 -11.25 -34.85 26.34
CA LEU A 417 -12.06 -35.59 25.36
C LEU A 417 -13.15 -34.67 24.82
N MET A 418 -13.01 -34.27 23.57
CA MET A 418 -13.97 -33.37 22.94
C MET A 418 -15.33 -34.09 22.73
N PRO A 419 -16.47 -33.44 23.01
CA PRO A 419 -17.80 -34.02 22.81
C PRO A 419 -18.03 -34.60 21.41
N TYR A 420 -17.41 -34.01 20.39
CA TYR A 420 -17.45 -34.52 19.01
C TYR A 420 -16.74 -35.88 18.86
N GLN A 421 -15.59 -36.08 19.51
CA GLN A 421 -14.85 -37.35 19.44
C GLN A 421 -15.62 -38.47 20.14
N LEU A 422 -16.22 -38.18 21.30
CA LEU A 422 -17.07 -39.13 22.02
C LEU A 422 -18.34 -39.46 21.22
N HIS A 423 -19.01 -38.44 20.66
CA HIS A 423 -20.18 -38.65 19.80
C HIS A 423 -19.85 -39.51 18.57
N ARG A 424 -18.68 -39.31 17.96
CA ARG A 424 -18.23 -40.09 16.80
C ARG A 424 -17.94 -41.55 17.14
N GLN A 425 -17.48 -41.83 18.36
CA GLN A 425 -17.26 -43.21 18.84
C GLN A 425 -18.58 -43.95 19.14
N ILE A 426 -19.61 -43.23 19.58
CA ILE A 426 -20.90 -43.82 19.97
C ILE A 426 -21.88 -43.91 18.80
N TYR A 427 -21.88 -42.94 17.88
CA TYR A 427 -22.91 -42.77 16.84
C TYR A 427 -22.36 -42.67 15.40
N GLY A 428 -21.11 -43.09 15.17
CA GLY A 428 -20.45 -42.96 13.85
C GLY A 428 -21.04 -43.88 12.76
N THR A 429 -21.06 -43.40 11.52
CA THR A 429 -21.50 -44.14 10.31
C THR A 429 -20.32 -44.86 9.60
N PRO A 430 -20.57 -45.78 8.63
CA PRO A 430 -19.51 -46.38 7.82
C PRO A 430 -18.65 -45.33 7.12
N GLN A 431 -17.33 -45.52 7.08
CA GLN A 431 -16.39 -44.46 6.74
C GLN A 431 -16.41 -44.07 5.26
N SER A 432 -16.11 -42.80 4.96
CA SER A 432 -16.32 -42.17 3.65
C SER A 432 -15.33 -42.58 2.54
N PHE A 433 -14.24 -43.28 2.90
CA PHE A 433 -13.20 -43.67 1.96
C PHE A 433 -13.22 -45.18 1.73
N TYR A 434 -13.14 -45.62 0.47
CA TYR A 434 -13.30 -47.03 0.05
C TYR A 434 -12.29 -48.01 0.69
N TRP A 435 -11.22 -47.51 1.31
CA TRP A 435 -10.19 -48.31 2.00
C TRP A 435 -10.36 -48.43 3.51
N GLN A 436 -11.35 -47.74 4.11
CA GLN A 436 -11.59 -47.76 5.56
C GLN A 436 -12.62 -48.82 5.94
N SER A 437 -12.36 -49.55 7.03
CA SER A 437 -13.29 -50.53 7.58
C SER A 437 -14.51 -49.84 8.21
N PRO A 438 -15.74 -50.37 8.01
CA PRO A 438 -16.93 -49.83 8.64
C PRO A 438 -16.87 -49.97 10.17
N VAL A 439 -17.40 -48.98 10.90
CA VAL A 439 -17.53 -49.04 12.37
C VAL A 439 -18.65 -50.03 12.71
N PRO A 440 -18.52 -50.93 13.70
CA PRO A 440 -19.57 -51.89 14.06
C PRO A 440 -20.90 -51.19 14.43
N PRO A 441 -22.06 -51.79 14.11
CA PRO A 441 -23.35 -51.20 14.45
C PRO A 441 -23.55 -51.14 15.97
N GLY A 442 -23.90 -49.95 16.49
CA GLY A 442 -24.32 -49.75 17.88
C GLY A 442 -25.83 -49.94 18.07
N GLU A 443 -26.33 -49.79 19.31
CA GLU A 443 -27.78 -49.79 19.58
C GLU A 443 -28.44 -48.50 19.05
N PHE A 444 -29.23 -48.60 17.99
CA PHE A 444 -29.95 -47.46 17.42
C PHE A 444 -31.31 -47.26 18.10
N ARG A 445 -31.52 -46.08 18.69
CA ARG A 445 -32.76 -45.73 19.42
C ARG A 445 -33.95 -45.42 18.49
N TYR A 446 -33.70 -45.16 17.22
CA TYR A 446 -34.70 -44.80 16.22
C TYR A 446 -34.47 -45.56 14.91
N LYS A 447 -35.51 -46.20 14.37
CA LYS A 447 -35.46 -47.04 13.18
C LYS A 447 -34.91 -46.33 11.92
N ALA A 448 -35.22 -45.04 11.76
CA ALA A 448 -34.70 -44.25 10.64
C ALA A 448 -33.17 -44.08 10.65
N ALA A 449 -32.53 -44.11 11.83
CA ALA A 449 -31.08 -44.05 11.96
C ALA A 449 -30.42 -45.40 11.65
N GLU A 450 -31.07 -46.50 12.03
CA GLU A 450 -30.67 -47.87 11.69
C GLU A 450 -30.75 -48.12 10.18
N ASP A 451 -31.87 -47.77 9.54
CA ASP A 451 -32.06 -47.90 8.10
C ASP A 451 -31.01 -47.09 7.30
N CYS A 452 -30.65 -45.91 7.81
CA CYS A 452 -29.61 -45.06 7.20
C CYS A 452 -28.21 -45.69 7.29
N TYR A 453 -27.88 -46.34 8.41
CA TYR A 453 -26.60 -47.02 8.59
C TYR A 453 -26.46 -48.19 7.61
N TYR A 454 -27.48 -49.05 7.49
CA TYR A 454 -27.44 -50.19 6.56
C TYR A 454 -27.50 -49.78 5.09
N TRP A 455 -28.22 -48.71 4.74
CA TRP A 455 -28.20 -48.16 3.39
C TRP A 455 -26.81 -47.66 2.98
N GLN A 456 -26.12 -46.94 3.88
CA GLN A 456 -24.74 -46.48 3.63
C GLN A 456 -23.75 -47.63 3.56
N LEU A 457 -23.92 -48.66 4.39
CA LEU A 457 -23.13 -49.89 4.33
C LEU A 457 -23.28 -50.57 2.96
N SER A 458 -24.50 -50.69 2.43
CA SER A 458 -24.75 -51.28 1.12
C SER A 458 -24.10 -50.49 -0.04
N TYR A 459 -24.09 -49.15 0.04
CA TYR A 459 -23.46 -48.31 -0.97
C TYR A 459 -21.92 -48.40 -0.92
N HIS A 460 -21.36 -48.46 0.28
CA HIS A 460 -19.94 -48.66 0.54
C HIS A 460 -19.45 -50.02 0.03
N GLU A 461 -20.23 -51.09 0.26
CA GLU A 461 -19.91 -52.45 -0.21
C GLU A 461 -19.88 -52.56 -1.74
N VAL A 462 -20.80 -51.90 -2.45
CA VAL A 462 -20.86 -51.91 -3.92
C VAL A 462 -19.75 -51.06 -4.55
N THR A 463 -19.37 -49.94 -3.93
CA THR A 463 -18.33 -49.03 -4.46
C THR A 463 -16.90 -49.40 -4.06
N ARG A 464 -16.73 -50.47 -3.26
CA ARG A 464 -15.43 -51.04 -2.89
C ARG A 464 -14.73 -51.76 -4.06
N TRP A 465 -15.47 -52.13 -5.11
CA TRP A 465 -14.95 -52.85 -6.27
C TRP A 465 -14.66 -51.89 -7.44
N PRO A 466 -13.42 -51.83 -7.98
CA PRO A 466 -13.00 -50.85 -8.98
C PRO A 466 -13.81 -50.87 -10.29
N ASP A 467 -14.33 -52.02 -10.69
CA ASP A 467 -15.10 -52.22 -11.92
C ASP A 467 -16.50 -51.59 -11.84
N GLN A 468 -17.13 -51.64 -10.65
CA GLN A 468 -18.43 -51.03 -10.40
C GLN A 468 -18.34 -49.50 -10.32
N LEU A 469 -17.25 -48.98 -9.77
CA LEU A 469 -16.96 -47.55 -9.76
C LEU A 469 -16.84 -47.00 -11.20
N ALA A 470 -16.11 -47.70 -12.07
CA ALA A 470 -15.92 -47.30 -13.47
C ALA A 470 -17.23 -47.30 -14.29
N LYS A 471 -18.08 -48.31 -14.12
CA LYS A 471 -19.41 -48.38 -14.78
C LYS A 471 -20.32 -47.23 -14.36
N MET A 472 -20.30 -46.86 -13.07
CA MET A 472 -21.12 -45.76 -12.56
C MET A 472 -20.66 -44.39 -13.08
N VAL A 473 -19.36 -44.21 -13.33
CA VAL A 473 -18.80 -43.00 -13.94
C VAL A 473 -19.20 -42.89 -15.43
N LEU A 474 -19.07 -43.97 -16.20
CA LEU A 474 -19.43 -44.00 -17.63
C LEU A 474 -20.91 -43.72 -17.89
N TYR A 475 -21.80 -44.24 -17.05
CA TYR A 475 -23.24 -43.97 -17.13
C TYR A 475 -23.54 -42.47 -16.95
N LYS A 476 -22.88 -41.81 -15.98
CA LYS A 476 -23.07 -40.37 -15.72
C LYS A 476 -22.54 -39.48 -16.85
N VAL A 477 -21.45 -39.86 -17.51
CA VAL A 477 -20.88 -39.10 -18.64
C VAL A 477 -21.79 -39.15 -19.87
N LYS A 478 -22.43 -40.30 -20.13
CA LYS A 478 -23.35 -40.46 -21.27
C LYS A 478 -24.64 -39.64 -21.11
N GLU A 479 -25.22 -39.61 -19.92
CA GLU A 479 -26.39 -38.75 -19.63
C GLU A 479 -26.04 -37.25 -19.73
N PHE A 480 -24.81 -36.87 -19.36
CA PHE A 480 -24.34 -35.49 -19.43
C PHE A 480 -24.33 -34.97 -20.88
N TRP A 481 -23.79 -35.74 -21.82
CA TRP A 481 -23.72 -35.30 -23.22
C TRP A 481 -25.11 -35.12 -23.86
N ALA A 482 -26.01 -36.09 -23.65
CA ALA A 482 -27.33 -36.09 -24.27
C ALA A 482 -28.24 -34.98 -23.74
N PHE A 483 -28.02 -34.52 -22.50
CA PHE A 483 -28.90 -33.57 -21.82
C PHE A 483 -28.40 -32.11 -21.90
N TYR A 484 -27.09 -31.85 -21.90
CA TYR A 484 -26.56 -30.46 -21.82
C TYR A 484 -26.14 -29.82 -23.15
N LEU A 485 -25.58 -30.60 -24.08
CA LEU A 485 -24.97 -30.06 -25.30
C LEU A 485 -25.88 -30.17 -26.55
N GLY A 486 -27.11 -30.68 -26.37
CA GLY A 486 -28.11 -30.84 -27.42
C GLY A 486 -28.63 -29.52 -28.05
N PRO A 487 -29.70 -29.57 -28.88
CA PRO A 487 -30.06 -28.60 -29.94
C PRO A 487 -30.12 -27.10 -29.57
N LEU A 488 -30.18 -26.77 -28.28
CA LEU A 488 -30.22 -25.40 -27.77
C LEU A 488 -28.89 -24.64 -27.98
N TRP A 489 -27.76 -25.34 -28.08
CA TRP A 489 -26.43 -24.73 -28.24
C TRP A 489 -25.97 -24.53 -29.69
N THR A 490 -26.66 -25.12 -30.67
CA THR A 490 -26.34 -24.94 -32.09
C THR A 490 -26.85 -23.61 -32.66
N VAL A 491 -27.89 -23.01 -32.06
CA VAL A 491 -28.50 -21.74 -32.52
C VAL A 491 -27.65 -20.49 -32.21
N PRO A 492 -27.05 -20.34 -31.01
CA PRO A 492 -26.23 -19.17 -30.68
C PRO A 492 -24.91 -19.10 -31.47
N LEU A 493 -24.32 -20.25 -31.82
CA LEU A 493 -23.06 -20.34 -32.57
C LEU A 493 -23.17 -19.80 -34.01
N PHE A 494 -24.36 -19.88 -34.63
CA PHE A 494 -24.58 -19.36 -35.99
C PHE A 494 -24.68 -17.82 -36.07
N TRP A 495 -24.87 -17.13 -34.94
CA TRP A 495 -25.13 -15.67 -34.91
C TRP A 495 -23.93 -14.81 -34.49
N LEU A 496 -22.82 -15.43 -34.09
CA LEU A 496 -21.58 -14.76 -33.65
C LEU A 496 -21.03 -13.68 -34.64
N PRO A 497 -21.04 -13.88 -35.98
CA PRO A 497 -20.43 -12.92 -36.90
C PRO A 497 -21.20 -11.60 -37.03
N ARG A 498 -22.50 -11.57 -36.74
CA ARG A 498 -23.34 -10.35 -36.83
C ARG A 498 -23.28 -9.49 -35.56
N PHE A 499 -22.70 -10.03 -34.48
CA PHE A 499 -22.71 -9.44 -33.13
C PHE A 499 -21.77 -8.23 -32.99
N LEU A 500 -20.78 -8.09 -33.88
CA LEU A 500 -19.66 -7.15 -33.71
C LEU A 500 -19.84 -5.77 -34.38
N TRP A 501 -20.98 -5.47 -35.02
CA TRP A 501 -21.05 -4.27 -35.90
C TRP A 501 -22.26 -3.32 -35.79
N ARG A 502 -23.13 -3.33 -34.76
CA ARG A 502 -24.32 -2.42 -34.77
C ARG A 502 -24.77 -1.79 -33.44
N ARG A 503 -25.24 -0.54 -33.55
CA ARG A 503 -25.89 0.35 -32.54
C ARG A 503 -27.19 -0.21 -31.87
N ARG A 504 -27.47 -1.52 -31.92
CA ARG A 504 -28.81 -2.11 -31.69
C ARG A 504 -28.93 -3.05 -30.47
N PHE A 505 -28.04 -2.95 -29.48
CA PHE A 505 -28.09 -3.80 -28.27
C PHE A 505 -29.38 -3.69 -27.42
N ARG A 506 -30.26 -2.71 -27.70
CA ARG A 506 -31.60 -2.58 -27.08
C ARG A 506 -32.49 -3.80 -27.34
N LEU A 507 -32.41 -4.41 -28.52
CA LEU A 507 -33.26 -5.56 -28.88
C LEU A 507 -32.91 -6.80 -28.05
N LEU A 508 -31.62 -7.01 -27.75
CA LEU A 508 -31.17 -8.11 -26.88
C LEU A 508 -31.62 -7.91 -25.44
N LEU A 509 -31.57 -6.68 -24.93
CA LEU A 509 -32.01 -6.36 -23.57
C LEU A 509 -33.54 -6.53 -23.42
N VAL A 510 -34.32 -6.04 -24.39
CA VAL A 510 -35.77 -6.24 -24.43
C VAL A 510 -36.13 -7.73 -24.58
N THR A 511 -35.43 -8.46 -25.44
CA THR A 511 -35.66 -9.91 -25.62
C THR A 511 -35.30 -10.67 -24.33
N GLY A 512 -34.18 -10.34 -23.68
CA GLY A 512 -33.79 -10.96 -22.41
C GLY A 512 -34.81 -10.73 -21.30
N VAL A 513 -35.31 -9.50 -21.15
CA VAL A 513 -36.37 -9.17 -20.18
C VAL A 513 -37.65 -9.94 -20.49
N LEU A 514 -38.09 -9.98 -21.74
CA LEU A 514 -39.30 -10.71 -22.15
C LEU A 514 -39.18 -12.23 -21.95
N VAL A 515 -38.01 -12.81 -22.22
CA VAL A 515 -37.72 -14.24 -21.97
C VAL A 515 -37.77 -14.55 -20.47
N LEU A 516 -37.15 -13.71 -19.63
CA LEU A 516 -37.17 -13.88 -18.18
C LEU A 516 -38.58 -13.78 -17.57
N LEU A 517 -39.37 -12.81 -18.02
CA LEU A 517 -40.77 -12.68 -17.61
C LEU A 517 -41.63 -13.85 -18.12
N GLY A 518 -41.40 -14.29 -19.37
CA GLY A 518 -42.10 -15.41 -19.97
C GLY A 518 -41.84 -16.73 -19.25
N ILE A 519 -40.59 -17.01 -18.86
CA ILE A 519 -40.22 -18.19 -18.08
C ILE A 519 -40.82 -18.12 -16.68
N GLY A 520 -40.76 -16.96 -16.02
CA GLY A 520 -41.38 -16.77 -14.70
C GLY A 520 -42.89 -17.02 -14.72
N PHE A 521 -43.58 -16.53 -15.75
CA PHE A 521 -45.01 -16.74 -15.94
C PHE A 521 -45.34 -18.21 -16.28
N TYR A 522 -44.50 -18.86 -17.09
CA TYR A 522 -44.66 -20.29 -17.43
C TYR A 522 -44.44 -21.19 -16.22
N LEU A 523 -43.44 -20.90 -15.38
CA LEU A 523 -43.07 -21.71 -14.22
C LEU A 523 -43.99 -21.48 -13.02
N LYS A 524 -44.73 -20.36 -12.96
CA LYS A 524 -45.76 -20.08 -11.94
C LYS A 524 -46.72 -21.25 -11.73
N LYS A 525 -47.11 -21.96 -12.80
CA LYS A 525 -48.05 -23.10 -12.71
C LYS A 525 -47.48 -24.31 -11.94
N PHE A 526 -46.18 -24.35 -11.67
CA PHE A 526 -45.50 -25.42 -10.94
C PHE A 526 -45.15 -25.04 -9.48
N ALA A 527 -45.43 -23.81 -9.05
CA ALA A 527 -45.14 -23.30 -7.70
C ALA A 527 -46.43 -23.14 -6.87
N SER A 528 -47.17 -24.23 -6.66
CA SER A 528 -48.50 -24.21 -6.03
C SER A 528 -48.52 -24.38 -4.50
N THR A 529 -47.40 -24.79 -3.89
CA THR A 529 -47.29 -24.98 -2.43
C THR A 529 -46.16 -24.14 -1.84
N GLY A 530 -46.18 -23.89 -0.52
CA GLY A 530 -45.09 -23.18 0.16
C GLY A 530 -43.73 -23.89 0.06
N GLU A 531 -43.74 -25.23 0.01
CA GLU A 531 -42.52 -26.03 -0.22
C GLU A 531 -42.03 -25.92 -1.67
N ASP A 532 -42.93 -25.85 -2.65
CA ASP A 532 -42.56 -25.56 -4.04
C ASP A 532 -42.01 -24.13 -4.20
N PHE A 533 -42.57 -23.17 -3.46
CA PHE A 533 -42.17 -21.77 -3.50
C PHE A 533 -40.81 -21.51 -2.83
N PHE A 534 -40.54 -22.09 -1.64
CA PHE A 534 -39.31 -21.83 -0.88
C PHE A 534 -38.21 -22.88 -1.07
N LEU A 535 -38.53 -24.10 -1.50
CA LEU A 535 -37.57 -25.20 -1.66
C LEU A 535 -37.57 -25.82 -3.06
N ALA A 536 -38.27 -25.23 -4.03
CA ALA A 536 -38.39 -25.80 -5.37
C ALA A 536 -38.84 -27.28 -5.36
N GLY A 537 -39.62 -27.67 -4.33
CA GLY A 537 -40.12 -29.01 -4.09
C GLY A 537 -39.06 -30.08 -3.76
N ARG A 538 -37.79 -29.67 -3.53
CA ARG A 538 -36.63 -30.58 -3.42
C ARG A 538 -36.56 -31.58 -4.57
N LYS A 539 -36.64 -31.10 -5.81
CA LYS A 539 -36.59 -31.95 -7.02
C LYS A 539 -35.36 -31.69 -7.88
N MET A 540 -34.46 -30.80 -7.45
CA MET A 540 -33.33 -30.37 -8.29
C MET A 540 -32.29 -31.50 -8.42
N THR A 541 -31.85 -31.76 -9.64
CA THR A 541 -30.73 -32.66 -9.91
C THR A 541 -29.41 -31.98 -9.59
N ALA A 542 -28.37 -32.76 -9.26
CA ALA A 542 -27.07 -32.26 -8.80
C ALA A 542 -26.49 -31.12 -9.65
N TRP A 543 -26.50 -31.25 -10.96
CA TRP A 543 -25.95 -30.22 -11.87
C TRP A 543 -26.79 -28.92 -11.89
N ILE A 544 -28.13 -28.98 -11.76
CA ILE A 544 -28.99 -27.79 -11.66
C ILE A 544 -28.69 -27.07 -10.36
N ALA A 545 -28.60 -27.84 -9.27
CA ALA A 545 -28.23 -27.32 -7.96
C ALA A 545 -26.83 -26.69 -7.98
N GLY A 546 -25.85 -27.30 -8.66
CA GLY A 546 -24.50 -26.77 -8.81
C GLY A 546 -24.40 -25.52 -9.67
N LEU A 547 -25.09 -25.48 -10.82
CA LEU A 547 -25.16 -24.29 -11.67
C LEU A 547 -25.86 -23.13 -10.97
N SER A 548 -26.98 -23.39 -10.30
CA SER A 548 -27.68 -22.37 -9.52
C SER A 548 -26.85 -21.91 -8.32
N PHE A 549 -26.11 -22.82 -7.67
CA PHE A 549 -25.17 -22.46 -6.60
C PHE A 549 -24.12 -21.47 -7.06
N ILE A 550 -23.38 -21.76 -8.13
CA ILE A 550 -22.35 -20.82 -8.59
C ILE A 550 -22.96 -19.58 -9.23
N SER A 551 -24.08 -19.71 -9.96
CA SER A 551 -24.76 -18.58 -10.59
C SER A 551 -25.36 -17.61 -9.58
N ALA A 552 -25.79 -18.09 -8.41
CA ALA A 552 -26.28 -17.22 -7.35
C ALA A 552 -25.17 -16.33 -6.77
N ASN A 553 -23.89 -16.68 -6.97
CA ASN A 553 -22.77 -15.79 -6.66
C ASN A 553 -22.57 -14.70 -7.72
N LEU A 554 -22.87 -14.97 -9.00
CA LEU A 554 -22.50 -14.10 -10.11
C LEU A 554 -23.45 -12.90 -10.23
N SER A 555 -22.94 -11.71 -9.91
CA SER A 555 -23.67 -10.44 -10.06
C SER A 555 -22.90 -9.39 -10.86
N SER A 556 -23.56 -8.28 -11.17
CA SER A 556 -22.93 -7.09 -11.77
C SER A 556 -21.82 -6.53 -10.86
N LEU A 557 -22.01 -6.58 -9.54
CA LEU A 557 -21.02 -6.18 -8.54
C LEU A 557 -19.78 -7.07 -8.63
N GLU A 558 -19.98 -8.39 -8.69
CA GLU A 558 -18.86 -9.35 -8.81
C GLU A 558 -18.08 -9.12 -10.09
N THR A 559 -18.75 -9.05 -11.24
CA THR A 559 -18.05 -8.91 -12.54
C THR A 559 -17.18 -7.65 -12.59
N MET A 560 -17.68 -6.54 -12.06
CA MET A 560 -16.92 -5.29 -11.93
C MET A 560 -15.83 -5.39 -10.86
N GLY A 561 -16.13 -6.03 -9.72
CA GLY A 561 -15.23 -6.23 -8.60
C GLY A 561 -14.00 -7.06 -8.97
N TRP A 562 -14.19 -8.21 -9.62
CA TRP A 562 -13.09 -9.07 -10.08
C TRP A 562 -12.25 -8.38 -11.15
N SER A 563 -12.88 -7.64 -12.08
CA SER A 563 -12.15 -6.87 -13.08
C SER A 563 -11.30 -5.76 -12.45
N ALA A 564 -11.87 -5.04 -11.47
CA ALA A 564 -11.16 -4.01 -10.72
C ALA A 564 -10.03 -4.61 -9.87
N MET A 565 -10.27 -5.76 -9.23
CA MET A 565 -9.27 -6.44 -8.41
C MET A 565 -8.14 -7.02 -9.26
N ALA A 566 -8.43 -7.57 -10.44
CA ALA A 566 -7.41 -8.00 -11.39
C ALA A 566 -6.60 -6.82 -11.94
N TYR A 567 -7.24 -5.68 -12.19
CA TYR A 567 -6.54 -4.45 -12.59
C TYR A 567 -5.65 -3.91 -11.47
N GLN A 568 -6.13 -3.90 -10.23
CA GLN A 568 -5.40 -3.37 -9.08
C GLN A 568 -4.32 -4.31 -8.57
N TYR A 569 -4.49 -5.63 -8.63
CA TYR A 569 -3.62 -6.58 -7.93
C TYR A 569 -3.12 -7.74 -8.83
N GLY A 570 -3.47 -7.74 -10.11
CA GLY A 570 -3.03 -8.78 -11.05
C GLY A 570 -3.56 -10.17 -10.68
N MET A 571 -2.72 -11.18 -10.87
CA MET A 571 -3.06 -12.59 -10.57
C MET A 571 -3.34 -12.87 -9.09
N LEU A 572 -2.90 -12.01 -8.17
CA LEU A 572 -3.12 -12.21 -6.73
C LEU A 572 -4.60 -12.36 -6.38
N GLY A 573 -5.49 -11.68 -7.12
CA GLY A 573 -6.93 -11.80 -6.95
C GLY A 573 -7.47 -13.24 -7.10
N ALA A 574 -6.78 -14.11 -7.84
CA ALA A 574 -7.20 -15.50 -8.04
C ALA A 574 -7.16 -16.35 -6.74
N HIS A 575 -6.42 -15.92 -5.70
CA HIS A 575 -6.41 -16.63 -4.40
C HIS A 575 -7.79 -16.69 -3.75
N ALA A 576 -8.64 -15.70 -4.01
CA ALA A 576 -9.97 -15.68 -3.44
C ALA A 576 -10.82 -16.89 -3.88
N TYR A 577 -10.61 -17.42 -5.09
CA TYR A 577 -11.23 -18.67 -5.51
C TYR A 577 -10.34 -19.90 -5.21
N LEU A 578 -9.04 -19.84 -5.53
CA LEU A 578 -8.15 -21.01 -5.39
C LEU A 578 -7.92 -21.45 -3.94
N ILE A 579 -7.70 -20.48 -3.05
CA ILE A 579 -7.42 -20.72 -1.63
C ILE A 579 -8.65 -20.46 -0.76
N GLY A 580 -9.48 -19.51 -1.16
CA GLY A 580 -10.73 -19.19 -0.48
C GLY A 580 -11.87 -20.13 -0.84
N ALA A 581 -12.48 -19.90 -2.01
CA ALA A 581 -13.75 -20.52 -2.38
C ALA A 581 -13.68 -22.04 -2.55
N ILE A 582 -12.76 -22.55 -3.37
CA ILE A 582 -12.75 -23.99 -3.72
C ILE A 582 -12.62 -24.88 -2.48
N PRO A 583 -11.66 -24.67 -1.56
CA PRO A 583 -11.57 -25.49 -0.35
C PRO A 583 -12.81 -25.37 0.55
N ALA A 584 -13.38 -24.16 0.68
CA ALA A 584 -14.57 -23.92 1.49
C ALA A 584 -15.82 -24.57 0.89
N ILE A 585 -16.01 -24.51 -0.43
CA ILE A 585 -17.14 -25.14 -1.13
C ILE A 585 -17.02 -26.67 -1.06
N LEU A 586 -15.82 -27.23 -1.22
CA LEU A 586 -15.58 -28.66 -1.03
C LEU A 586 -15.85 -29.10 0.41
N PHE A 587 -15.45 -28.29 1.39
CA PHE A 587 -15.80 -28.52 2.80
C PHE A 587 -17.30 -28.45 3.04
N LEU A 588 -18.00 -27.47 2.45
CA LEU A 588 -19.46 -27.41 2.47
C LEU A 588 -20.04 -28.73 1.94
N ALA A 589 -19.61 -29.17 0.75
CA ALA A 589 -20.11 -30.37 0.10
C ALA A 589 -19.92 -31.65 0.94
N VAL A 590 -18.72 -31.85 1.47
CA VAL A 590 -18.36 -33.10 2.15
C VAL A 590 -18.82 -33.09 3.60
N VAL A 591 -18.66 -31.96 4.29
CA VAL A 591 -18.82 -31.87 5.75
C VAL A 591 -20.15 -31.22 6.13
N MET A 592 -20.50 -30.06 5.57
CA MET A 592 -21.64 -29.29 6.08
C MET A 592 -22.99 -29.68 5.46
N MET A 593 -23.00 -30.07 4.19
CA MET A 593 -24.21 -30.46 3.47
C MET A 593 -24.98 -31.62 4.11
N PRO A 594 -24.32 -32.69 4.62
CA PRO A 594 -25.01 -33.72 5.40
C PRO A 594 -25.82 -33.14 6.56
N PHE A 595 -25.25 -32.21 7.34
CA PHE A 595 -25.94 -31.61 8.48
C PHE A 595 -27.12 -30.73 8.04
N TYR A 596 -26.94 -29.90 7.01
CA TYR A 596 -28.02 -29.02 6.53
C TYR A 596 -29.17 -29.79 5.87
N TYR A 597 -28.85 -30.82 5.08
CA TYR A 597 -29.86 -31.58 4.34
C TYR A 597 -30.65 -32.54 5.25
N ILE A 598 -29.98 -33.22 6.18
CA ILE A 598 -30.60 -34.24 7.06
C ILE A 598 -31.51 -33.61 8.11
N CYS A 599 -31.14 -32.43 8.65
CA CYS A 599 -31.99 -31.70 9.60
C CYS A 599 -33.33 -31.22 8.99
N LYS A 600 -33.54 -31.41 7.67
CA LYS A 600 -34.68 -30.94 6.89
C LYS A 600 -35.00 -29.46 7.08
N THR A 601 -34.02 -28.67 7.51
CA THR A 601 -34.19 -27.23 7.76
C THR A 601 -34.39 -26.48 6.45
N HIS A 602 -35.24 -25.46 6.48
CA HIS A 602 -35.49 -24.61 5.32
C HIS A 602 -34.39 -23.53 5.13
N SER A 603 -33.51 -23.33 6.12
CA SER A 603 -32.46 -22.30 6.08
C SER A 603 -31.33 -22.58 7.09
N VAL A 604 -30.18 -21.93 6.88
CA VAL A 604 -29.03 -21.98 7.81
C VAL A 604 -29.40 -21.41 9.21
N PRO A 605 -30.15 -20.29 9.35
CA PRO A 605 -30.67 -19.89 10.66
C PRO A 605 -31.65 -20.90 11.27
N GLY A 606 -32.41 -21.64 10.45
CA GLY A 606 -33.26 -22.74 10.90
C GLY A 606 -32.45 -23.88 11.53
N TYR A 607 -31.30 -24.20 10.93
CA TYR A 607 -30.33 -25.13 11.52
C TYR A 607 -29.76 -24.61 12.86
N LEU A 608 -29.38 -23.33 12.94
CA LEU A 608 -28.91 -22.73 14.19
C LEU A 608 -29.96 -22.80 15.31
N LYS A 609 -31.25 -22.69 14.98
CA LYS A 609 -32.32 -22.92 15.95
C LYS A 609 -32.38 -24.34 16.47
N LEU A 610 -32.33 -25.34 15.59
CA LEU A 610 -32.35 -26.74 16.01
C LEU A 610 -31.15 -27.10 16.88
N ARG A 611 -30.00 -26.46 16.65
CA ARG A 611 -28.74 -26.77 17.34
C ARG A 611 -28.49 -25.94 18.60
N TYR A 612 -28.86 -24.66 18.60
CA TYR A 612 -28.48 -23.69 19.65
C TYR A 612 -29.66 -22.86 20.20
N GLY A 613 -30.89 -23.07 19.71
CA GLY A 613 -32.09 -22.36 20.16
C GLY A 613 -32.32 -20.99 19.50
N GLU A 614 -33.28 -20.24 20.04
CA GLU A 614 -33.88 -19.09 19.34
C GLU A 614 -32.99 -17.82 19.31
N GLY A 615 -32.09 -17.66 20.29
CA GLY A 615 -31.18 -16.51 20.37
C GLY A 615 -30.22 -16.44 19.18
N PRO A 616 -29.37 -17.46 18.94
CA PRO A 616 -28.47 -17.51 17.80
C PRO A 616 -29.19 -17.45 16.44
N ARG A 617 -30.38 -18.06 16.30
CA ARG A 617 -31.21 -17.93 15.09
C ARG A 617 -31.57 -16.46 14.80
N SER A 618 -32.02 -15.73 15.81
CA SER A 618 -32.50 -14.36 15.65
C SER A 618 -31.38 -13.42 15.26
N ILE A 619 -30.21 -13.53 15.92
CA ILE A 619 -29.03 -12.73 15.59
C ILE A 619 -28.54 -13.03 14.17
N ALA A 620 -28.44 -14.31 13.79
CA ALA A 620 -28.03 -14.72 12.45
C ALA A 620 -29.03 -14.23 11.38
N GLY A 621 -30.33 -14.37 11.63
CA GLY A 621 -31.38 -13.93 10.71
C GLY A 621 -31.42 -12.42 10.50
N ILE A 622 -31.32 -11.61 11.56
CA ILE A 622 -31.30 -10.14 11.47
C ILE A 622 -30.04 -9.67 10.74
N SER A 623 -28.88 -10.19 11.12
CA SER A 623 -27.60 -9.81 10.52
C SER A 623 -27.56 -10.14 9.03
N PHE A 624 -28.05 -11.33 8.65
CA PHE A 624 -28.10 -11.74 7.24
C PHE A 624 -29.10 -10.92 6.43
N SER A 625 -30.27 -10.62 7.00
CA SER A 625 -31.29 -9.80 6.32
C SER A 625 -30.77 -8.38 6.05
N PHE A 626 -30.11 -7.77 7.04
CA PHE A 626 -29.49 -6.46 6.90
C PHE A 626 -28.40 -6.45 5.82
N LEU A 627 -27.48 -7.43 5.87
CA LEU A 627 -26.44 -7.59 4.86
C LEU A 627 -27.02 -7.75 3.45
N THR A 628 -28.04 -8.60 3.30
CA THR A 628 -28.68 -8.88 1.99
C THR A 628 -29.29 -7.63 1.38
N ILE A 629 -29.94 -6.77 2.18
CA ILE A 629 -30.52 -5.50 1.70
C ILE A 629 -29.41 -4.57 1.20
N MET A 630 -28.31 -4.44 1.95
CA MET A 630 -27.18 -3.60 1.58
C MET A 630 -26.48 -4.09 0.30
N VAL A 631 -26.19 -5.39 0.21
CA VAL A 631 -25.55 -6.00 -0.96
C VAL A 631 -26.45 -5.92 -2.20
N SER A 632 -27.76 -6.12 -2.04
CA SER A 632 -28.72 -5.97 -3.13
C SER A 632 -28.72 -4.54 -3.67
N GLY A 633 -28.75 -3.53 -2.79
CA GLY A 633 -28.65 -2.12 -3.17
C GLY A 633 -27.37 -1.79 -3.94
N ALA A 634 -26.22 -2.29 -3.46
CA ALA A 634 -24.94 -2.13 -4.15
C ALA A 634 -24.94 -2.77 -5.54
N SER A 635 -25.55 -3.96 -5.68
CA SER A 635 -25.68 -4.67 -6.95
C SER A 635 -26.58 -3.93 -7.94
N MET A 636 -27.69 -3.34 -7.48
CA MET A 636 -28.58 -2.52 -8.31
C MET A 636 -27.87 -1.26 -8.81
N PHE A 637 -27.09 -0.60 -7.93
CA PHE A 637 -26.27 0.54 -8.30
C PHE A 637 -25.20 0.17 -9.33
N ALA A 638 -24.49 -0.94 -9.15
CA ALA A 638 -23.48 -1.41 -10.09
C ALA A 638 -24.09 -1.67 -11.48
N MET A 639 -25.28 -2.29 -11.53
CA MET A 639 -26.03 -2.51 -12.77
C MET A 639 -26.43 -1.20 -13.43
N ALA A 640 -26.98 -0.25 -12.67
CA ALA A 640 -27.37 1.06 -13.18
C ALA A 640 -26.19 1.86 -13.74
N LYS A 641 -25.02 1.77 -13.10
CA LYS A 641 -23.79 2.40 -13.58
C LYS A 641 -23.33 1.82 -14.93
N ILE A 642 -23.45 0.51 -15.11
CA ILE A 642 -23.15 -0.15 -16.40
C ILE A 642 -24.14 0.29 -17.48
N LEU A 643 -25.44 0.35 -17.17
CA LEU A 643 -26.46 0.79 -18.12
C LEU A 643 -26.30 2.27 -18.49
N ASN A 644 -25.93 3.13 -17.54
CA ASN A 644 -25.61 4.52 -17.80
C ASN A 644 -24.39 4.65 -18.72
N LEU A 645 -23.30 3.94 -18.43
CA LEU A 645 -22.06 3.99 -19.21
C LEU A 645 -22.23 3.45 -20.64
N LEU A 646 -22.93 2.32 -20.81
CA LEU A 646 -23.04 1.64 -22.10
C LEU A 646 -24.20 2.14 -22.96
N LEU A 647 -25.34 2.50 -22.35
CA LEU A 647 -26.58 2.83 -23.05
C LEU A 647 -26.98 4.30 -22.88
N GLY A 648 -26.31 5.06 -22.02
CA GLY A 648 -26.65 6.45 -21.71
C GLY A 648 -27.94 6.60 -20.90
N TRP A 649 -28.42 5.53 -20.25
CA TRP A 649 -29.67 5.57 -19.48
C TRP A 649 -29.50 6.40 -18.21
N ASP A 650 -30.56 7.11 -17.81
CA ASP A 650 -30.59 7.77 -16.51
C ASP A 650 -30.39 6.75 -15.37
N MET A 651 -29.61 7.14 -14.37
CA MET A 651 -29.22 6.24 -13.28
C MET A 651 -30.45 5.86 -12.43
N ASN A 652 -31.35 6.81 -12.14
CA ASN A 652 -32.54 6.55 -11.32
C ASN A 652 -33.52 5.65 -12.08
N VAL A 653 -33.74 5.92 -13.37
CA VAL A 653 -34.59 5.07 -14.23
C VAL A 653 -34.03 3.65 -14.31
N SER A 654 -32.72 3.50 -14.46
CA SER A 654 -32.06 2.19 -14.54
C SER A 654 -32.23 1.37 -13.24
N ILE A 655 -32.13 2.02 -12.08
CA ILE A 655 -32.38 1.39 -10.78
C ILE A 655 -33.83 0.92 -10.72
N TRP A 656 -34.81 1.81 -10.92
CA TRP A 656 -36.23 1.45 -10.81
C TRP A 656 -36.65 0.33 -11.77
N VAL A 657 -36.24 0.40 -13.04
CA VAL A 657 -36.61 -0.61 -14.05
C VAL A 657 -36.01 -1.98 -13.70
N SER A 658 -34.75 -2.02 -13.27
CA SER A 658 -34.12 -3.28 -12.86
C SER A 658 -34.72 -3.84 -11.56
N SER A 659 -35.00 -3.01 -10.55
CA SER A 659 -35.62 -3.41 -9.29
C SER A 659 -37.01 -4.00 -9.50
N ILE A 660 -37.85 -3.31 -10.27
CA ILE A 660 -39.23 -3.73 -10.53
C ILE A 660 -39.25 -5.04 -11.33
N THR A 661 -38.39 -5.17 -12.35
CA THR A 661 -38.30 -6.39 -13.14
C THR A 661 -37.92 -7.58 -12.27
N VAL A 662 -36.92 -7.43 -11.40
CA VAL A 662 -36.49 -8.47 -10.45
C VAL A 662 -37.59 -8.82 -9.46
N ALA A 663 -38.22 -7.80 -8.86
CA ALA A 663 -39.32 -8.00 -7.93
C ALA A 663 -40.49 -8.79 -8.56
N ILE A 664 -40.87 -8.47 -9.80
CA ILE A 664 -41.97 -9.13 -10.51
C ILE A 664 -41.68 -10.61 -10.74
N TYR A 665 -40.53 -10.97 -11.34
CA TYR A 665 -40.28 -12.38 -11.65
C TYR A 665 -40.04 -13.23 -10.39
N VAL A 666 -39.42 -12.66 -9.34
CA VAL A 666 -39.22 -13.36 -8.06
C VAL A 666 -40.55 -13.60 -7.35
N ALA A 667 -41.43 -12.58 -7.29
CA ALA A 667 -42.73 -12.69 -6.65
C ALA A 667 -43.67 -13.69 -7.36
N LEU A 668 -43.55 -13.82 -8.69
CA LEU A 668 -44.43 -14.69 -9.48
C LEU A 668 -44.05 -16.18 -9.43
N GLY A 669 -42.78 -16.52 -9.23
CA GLY A 669 -42.28 -17.88 -9.47
C GLY A 669 -41.49 -18.56 -8.35
N GLY A 670 -41.18 -17.84 -7.26
CA GLY A 670 -40.46 -18.40 -6.11
C GLY A 670 -39.05 -18.92 -6.44
N LEU A 671 -38.49 -19.75 -5.56
CA LEU A 671 -37.14 -20.30 -5.71
C LEU A 671 -37.01 -21.17 -6.96
N LEU A 672 -38.05 -21.92 -7.35
CA LEU A 672 -38.04 -22.74 -8.56
C LEU A 672 -37.79 -21.89 -9.81
N SER A 673 -38.53 -20.79 -9.98
CA SER A 673 -38.32 -19.88 -11.10
C SER A 673 -36.97 -19.17 -11.05
N ALA A 674 -36.48 -18.85 -9.84
CA ALA A 674 -35.17 -18.23 -9.68
C ALA A 674 -34.04 -19.19 -10.13
N VAL A 675 -34.08 -20.45 -9.69
CA VAL A 675 -33.10 -21.49 -10.06
C VAL A 675 -33.04 -21.68 -11.59
N PHE A 676 -34.18 -21.78 -12.27
CA PHE A 676 -34.19 -21.93 -13.74
C PHE A 676 -33.68 -20.69 -14.49
N ASN A 677 -34.05 -19.49 -14.02
CA ASN A 677 -33.54 -18.24 -14.59
C ASN A 677 -32.03 -18.12 -14.40
N GLU A 678 -31.52 -18.48 -13.22
CA GLU A 678 -30.09 -18.48 -12.91
C GLU A 678 -29.31 -19.47 -13.79
N VAL A 679 -29.81 -20.70 -13.97
CA VAL A 679 -29.15 -21.69 -14.84
C VAL A 679 -29.06 -21.20 -16.29
N LEU A 680 -30.10 -20.53 -16.81
CA LEU A 680 -30.05 -19.92 -18.15
C LEU A 680 -29.10 -18.72 -18.21
N GLN A 681 -29.15 -17.84 -17.19
CA GLN A 681 -28.28 -16.67 -17.10
C GLN A 681 -26.80 -17.05 -16.96
N TYR A 682 -26.49 -18.11 -16.22
CA TYR A 682 -25.14 -18.64 -16.04
C TYR A 682 -24.42 -18.80 -17.37
N PHE A 683 -25.06 -19.46 -18.32
CA PHE A 683 -24.48 -19.71 -19.64
C PHE A 683 -24.28 -18.44 -20.47
N LEU A 684 -25.19 -17.46 -20.32
CA LEU A 684 -25.06 -16.16 -20.98
C LEU A 684 -23.93 -15.33 -20.37
N ILE A 685 -23.81 -15.32 -19.03
CA ILE A 685 -22.73 -14.66 -18.30
C ILE A 685 -21.40 -15.30 -18.69
N TRP A 686 -21.31 -16.63 -18.70
CA TRP A 686 -20.08 -17.33 -19.09
C TRP A 686 -19.68 -17.06 -20.55
N ALA A 687 -20.64 -17.11 -21.49
CA ALA A 687 -20.35 -16.80 -22.88
C ALA A 687 -19.83 -15.36 -23.06
N GLY A 688 -20.43 -14.39 -22.36
CA GLY A 688 -19.98 -13.00 -22.37
C GLY A 688 -18.62 -12.80 -21.69
N SER A 689 -18.46 -13.35 -20.48
CA SER A 689 -17.25 -13.24 -19.67
C SER A 689 -16.05 -13.97 -20.27
N LEU A 690 -16.26 -15.02 -21.08
CA LEU A 690 -15.18 -15.69 -21.82
C LEU A 690 -14.74 -14.88 -23.05
N LEU A 691 -15.67 -14.20 -23.71
CA LEU A 691 -15.39 -13.44 -24.92
C LEU A 691 -14.50 -12.20 -24.63
N ILE A 692 -14.73 -11.53 -23.50
CA ILE A 692 -14.00 -10.32 -23.09
C ILE A 692 -12.47 -10.55 -22.99
N PRO A 693 -11.95 -11.54 -22.23
CA PRO A 693 -10.51 -11.77 -22.14
C PRO A 693 -9.94 -12.27 -23.47
N ILE A 694 -10.67 -13.05 -24.27
CA ILE A 694 -10.21 -13.48 -25.61
C ILE A 694 -10.00 -12.27 -26.53
N LEU A 695 -11.01 -11.40 -26.64
CA LEU A 695 -10.91 -10.18 -27.44
C LEU A 695 -9.87 -9.21 -26.87
N GLY A 696 -9.76 -9.14 -25.54
CA GLY A 696 -8.75 -8.34 -24.84
C GLY A 696 -7.33 -8.78 -25.16
N ILE A 697 -7.06 -10.09 -25.17
CA ILE A 697 -5.75 -10.65 -25.53
C ILE A 697 -5.44 -10.37 -27.01
N ILE A 698 -6.42 -10.52 -27.91
CA ILE A 698 -6.25 -10.20 -29.34
C ILE A 698 -5.93 -8.70 -29.52
N HIS A 699 -6.69 -7.82 -28.85
CA HIS A 699 -6.48 -6.37 -28.92
C HIS A 699 -5.15 -5.92 -28.32
N ALA A 700 -4.70 -6.57 -27.24
CA ALA A 700 -3.40 -6.33 -26.63
C ALA A 700 -2.21 -6.83 -27.48
N GLY A 701 -2.46 -7.49 -28.62
CA GLY A 701 -1.44 -8.00 -29.52
C GLY A 701 -0.87 -9.36 -29.11
N GLY A 702 -1.65 -10.16 -28.38
CA GLY A 702 -1.29 -11.50 -27.92
C GLY A 702 -0.92 -11.58 -26.43
N TRP A 703 -0.84 -12.80 -25.91
CA TRP A 703 -0.59 -13.08 -24.49
C TRP A 703 0.70 -12.43 -23.96
N THR A 704 1.80 -12.57 -24.70
CA THR A 704 3.12 -12.04 -24.30
C THR A 704 3.10 -10.52 -24.14
N LYS A 705 2.57 -9.79 -25.12
CA LYS A 705 2.47 -8.32 -25.07
C LYS A 705 1.54 -7.84 -23.95
N MET A 706 0.45 -8.56 -23.71
CA MET A 706 -0.44 -8.29 -22.57
C MET A 706 0.34 -8.43 -21.25
N MET A 707 1.07 -9.53 -21.07
CA MET A 707 1.81 -9.82 -19.84
C MET A 707 2.94 -8.80 -19.59
N GLU A 708 3.68 -8.41 -20.62
CA GLU A 708 4.68 -7.34 -20.55
C GLU A 708 4.05 -5.99 -20.17
N THR A 709 2.89 -5.66 -20.75
CA THR A 709 2.17 -4.42 -20.47
C THR A 709 1.66 -4.40 -19.02
N VAL A 710 1.12 -5.51 -18.54
CA VAL A 710 0.66 -5.69 -17.15
C VAL A 710 1.83 -5.51 -16.18
N GLN A 711 2.96 -6.18 -16.43
CA GLN A 711 4.13 -6.09 -15.56
C GLN A 711 4.76 -4.68 -15.56
N ARG A 712 4.77 -3.99 -16.70
CA ARG A 712 5.21 -2.59 -16.77
C ARG A 712 4.29 -1.66 -15.97
N ASN A 713 2.98 -1.87 -16.06
CA ASN A 713 1.99 -1.03 -15.38
C ASN A 713 1.91 -1.32 -13.87
N ALA A 714 2.35 -2.48 -13.40
CA ALA A 714 2.37 -2.82 -11.97
C ALA A 714 3.08 -1.76 -11.11
N ALA A 715 4.24 -1.27 -11.56
CA ALA A 715 5.01 -0.21 -10.89
C ALA A 715 4.31 1.17 -10.92
N ILE A 716 3.42 1.40 -11.89
CA ILE A 716 2.62 2.64 -11.99
C ILE A 716 1.44 2.57 -11.02
N ILE A 717 0.79 1.40 -10.92
CA ILE A 717 -0.39 1.20 -10.10
C ILE A 717 -0.01 1.13 -8.60
N HIS A 718 1.13 0.50 -8.26
CA HIS A 718 1.67 0.44 -6.89
C HIS A 718 3.11 0.94 -6.83
N PRO A 719 3.34 2.26 -6.82
CA PRO A 719 4.69 2.84 -6.82
C PRO A 719 5.46 2.59 -5.52
N THR A 720 4.78 2.19 -4.45
CA THR A 720 5.37 1.90 -3.13
C THR A 720 5.90 0.47 -3.00
N VAL A 721 5.61 -0.43 -3.96
CA VAL A 721 6.03 -1.83 -3.95
C VAL A 721 7.07 -2.06 -5.05
N SER A 722 8.35 -2.06 -4.68
CA SER A 722 9.46 -2.05 -5.65
C SER A 722 9.55 -3.30 -6.55
N ASN A 723 8.96 -4.43 -6.13
CA ASN A 723 9.00 -5.72 -6.85
C ASN A 723 7.59 -6.27 -7.15
N ALA A 724 6.60 -5.41 -7.42
CA ALA A 724 5.25 -5.86 -7.72
C ALA A 724 5.21 -6.72 -9.01
N ASP A 725 5.12 -8.04 -8.85
CA ASP A 725 4.90 -9.03 -9.90
C ASP A 725 3.39 -9.35 -10.01
N PHE A 726 2.70 -8.77 -10.99
CA PHE A 726 1.24 -9.00 -11.21
C PHE A 726 0.94 -10.32 -11.91
N THR A 727 2.00 -11.05 -12.20
CA THR A 727 2.11 -12.14 -13.15
C THR A 727 2.26 -13.49 -12.42
N SER A 728 2.55 -13.44 -11.12
CA SER A 728 2.68 -14.59 -10.24
C SER A 728 1.62 -14.60 -9.13
N LEU A 729 1.20 -15.79 -8.73
CA LEU A 729 0.33 -16.00 -7.56
C LEU A 729 1.11 -15.83 -6.25
N TRP A 730 2.26 -16.47 -6.10
CA TRP A 730 2.89 -16.65 -4.78
C TRP A 730 4.11 -15.78 -4.52
N ARG A 731 4.75 -15.27 -5.58
CA ARG A 731 6.07 -14.63 -5.48
C ARG A 731 6.10 -13.40 -4.57
N ASN A 732 4.97 -12.69 -4.48
CA ASN A 732 4.85 -11.44 -3.71
C ASN A 732 4.30 -11.65 -2.29
N LEU A 733 4.02 -12.89 -1.86
CA LEU A 733 3.38 -13.20 -0.57
C LEU A 733 4.39 -13.45 0.56
N GLY A 734 5.68 -13.17 0.35
CA GLY A 734 6.73 -13.35 1.36
C GLY A 734 6.62 -12.40 2.56
N SER A 735 6.09 -11.19 2.37
CA SER A 735 5.84 -10.21 3.43
C SER A 735 4.67 -9.28 3.07
N PHE A 736 4.14 -8.57 4.07
CA PHE A 736 3.07 -7.58 3.88
C PHE A 736 3.45 -6.45 2.92
N ASP A 737 4.73 -6.05 2.91
CA ASP A 737 5.22 -4.93 2.07
C ASP A 737 5.57 -5.37 0.63
N SER A 738 5.72 -6.68 0.37
CA SER A 738 6.03 -7.20 -0.97
C SER A 738 4.79 -7.41 -1.84
N ASN A 739 3.60 -7.41 -1.24
CA ASN A 739 2.33 -7.64 -1.92
C ASN A 739 1.55 -6.32 -2.10
N PRO A 740 1.14 -5.96 -3.33
CA PRO A 740 0.16 -4.91 -3.58
C PRO A 740 -1.10 -4.93 -2.69
N MET A 741 -1.57 -6.10 -2.25
CA MET A 741 -2.73 -6.24 -1.36
C MET A 741 -2.42 -5.99 0.12
N GLY A 742 -1.15 -5.88 0.51
CA GLY A 742 -0.76 -5.70 1.92
C GLY A 742 -1.02 -6.93 2.79
N ILE A 743 -0.93 -8.14 2.22
CA ILE A 743 -1.19 -9.42 2.90
C ILE A 743 -0.03 -10.39 2.60
N ASP A 744 0.43 -11.13 3.60
CA ASP A 744 1.43 -12.19 3.47
C ASP A 744 0.78 -13.56 3.20
N TRP A 745 1.58 -14.59 2.93
CA TRP A 745 1.08 -15.93 2.64
C TRP A 745 0.23 -16.50 3.80
N PHE A 746 0.56 -16.16 5.05
CA PHE A 746 -0.18 -16.63 6.22
C PHE A 746 -1.58 -16.01 6.25
N GLY A 747 -1.69 -14.69 6.08
CA GLY A 747 -2.98 -14.01 5.95
C GLY A 747 -3.78 -14.50 4.75
N MET A 748 -3.12 -14.85 3.65
CA MET A 748 -3.76 -15.41 2.45
C MET A 748 -4.35 -16.81 2.69
N VAL A 749 -3.60 -17.70 3.34
CA VAL A 749 -4.04 -19.09 3.55
C VAL A 749 -5.01 -19.20 4.73
N PHE A 750 -4.67 -18.62 5.88
CA PHE A 750 -5.47 -18.78 7.10
C PHE A 750 -6.52 -17.68 7.29
N GLY A 751 -6.21 -16.44 6.89
CA GLY A 751 -7.16 -15.33 6.96
C GLY A 751 -8.24 -15.44 5.87
N LEU A 752 -7.83 -15.34 4.60
CA LEU A 752 -8.77 -15.45 3.48
C LEU A 752 -9.30 -16.88 3.33
N GLY A 753 -8.42 -17.88 3.30
CA GLY A 753 -8.81 -19.29 3.13
C GLY A 753 -9.68 -19.81 4.27
N LEU A 754 -9.16 -19.84 5.50
CA LEU A 754 -9.85 -20.50 6.62
C LEU A 754 -10.88 -19.62 7.34
N ALA A 755 -10.57 -18.35 7.62
CA ALA A 755 -11.47 -17.51 8.42
C ALA A 755 -12.62 -16.89 7.60
N VAL A 756 -12.29 -16.24 6.47
CA VAL A 756 -13.29 -15.49 5.68
C VAL A 756 -14.09 -16.43 4.77
N SER A 757 -13.41 -17.28 4.00
CA SER A 757 -14.08 -18.05 2.94
C SER A 757 -14.96 -19.17 3.48
N PHE A 758 -14.57 -19.84 4.56
CA PHE A 758 -15.44 -20.84 5.20
C PHE A 758 -16.67 -20.17 5.84
N GLY A 759 -16.50 -18.97 6.40
CA GLY A 759 -17.63 -18.18 6.87
C GLY A 759 -18.62 -17.91 5.75
N TYR A 760 -18.15 -17.34 4.65
CA TYR A 760 -18.99 -17.01 3.50
C TYR A 760 -19.62 -18.26 2.85
N TRP A 761 -18.81 -19.16 2.29
CA TRP A 761 -19.32 -20.26 1.47
C TRP A 761 -20.09 -21.32 2.25
N CYS A 762 -19.80 -21.54 3.53
CA CYS A 762 -20.50 -22.56 4.31
C CYS A 762 -21.74 -22.04 5.04
N THR A 763 -21.86 -20.72 5.26
CA THR A 763 -22.96 -20.17 6.07
C THR A 763 -23.86 -19.19 5.34
N ASP A 764 -23.47 -18.72 4.16
CA ASP A 764 -24.31 -17.86 3.34
C ASP A 764 -25.58 -18.61 2.91
N PHE A 765 -26.71 -18.09 3.37
CA PHE A 765 -28.01 -18.68 3.11
C PHE A 765 -28.37 -18.68 1.62
N LEU A 766 -28.03 -17.64 0.86
CA LEU A 766 -28.35 -17.55 -0.57
C LEU A 766 -27.73 -18.71 -1.34
N GLN A 767 -26.48 -19.05 -1.00
CA GLN A 767 -25.71 -20.11 -1.64
C GLN A 767 -26.15 -21.49 -1.18
N VAL A 768 -26.13 -21.72 0.14
CA VAL A 768 -26.49 -23.04 0.70
C VAL A 768 -27.92 -23.41 0.31
N GLN A 769 -28.83 -22.44 0.19
CA GLN A 769 -30.21 -22.70 -0.25
C GLN A 769 -30.29 -23.37 -1.64
N ARG A 770 -29.36 -23.09 -2.56
CA ARG A 770 -29.39 -23.66 -3.94
C ARG A 770 -29.03 -25.13 -4.01
N VAL A 771 -28.31 -25.63 -3.01
CA VAL A 771 -27.88 -27.02 -2.95
C VAL A 771 -28.72 -27.87 -2.00
N ILE A 772 -29.32 -27.28 -0.95
CA ILE A 772 -30.23 -28.02 -0.06
C ILE A 772 -31.57 -28.37 -0.73
N VAL A 773 -31.90 -27.77 -1.87
CA VAL A 773 -33.09 -28.07 -2.68
C VAL A 773 -32.87 -29.18 -3.71
N ALA A 774 -31.70 -29.81 -3.67
CA ALA A 774 -31.47 -31.02 -4.43
C ALA A 774 -32.43 -32.13 -4.01
N LYS A 775 -32.65 -33.11 -4.91
CA LYS A 775 -33.61 -34.21 -4.70
C LYS A 775 -33.21 -35.21 -3.62
N ASP A 776 -31.92 -35.33 -3.37
CA ASP A 776 -31.35 -36.24 -2.38
C ASP A 776 -30.00 -35.67 -1.88
N LEU A 777 -29.53 -36.14 -0.71
CA LEU A 777 -28.28 -35.65 -0.12
C LEU A 777 -27.10 -35.80 -1.08
N ARG A 778 -27.01 -36.91 -1.81
CA ARG A 778 -25.92 -37.14 -2.77
C ARG A 778 -26.00 -36.15 -3.93
N SER A 779 -27.20 -35.79 -4.38
CA SER A 779 -27.40 -34.72 -5.36
C SER A 779 -27.02 -33.35 -4.79
N ALA A 780 -27.27 -33.11 -3.50
CA ALA A 780 -26.89 -31.88 -2.81
C ALA A 780 -25.36 -31.73 -2.73
N GLN A 781 -24.66 -32.77 -2.28
CA GLN A 781 -23.20 -32.80 -2.19
C GLN A 781 -22.54 -32.73 -3.57
N ASN A 782 -23.00 -33.54 -4.53
CA ASN A 782 -22.46 -33.50 -5.90
C ASN A 782 -22.76 -32.16 -6.56
N GLY A 783 -23.89 -31.53 -6.27
CA GLY A 783 -24.20 -30.19 -6.77
C GLY A 783 -23.21 -29.16 -6.25
N THR A 784 -22.90 -29.19 -4.95
CA THR A 784 -21.86 -28.33 -4.37
C THR A 784 -20.47 -28.61 -4.97
N ILE A 785 -20.11 -29.89 -5.20
CA ILE A 785 -18.82 -30.24 -5.85
C ILE A 785 -18.78 -29.73 -7.29
N ILE A 786 -19.87 -29.88 -8.05
CA ILE A 786 -19.99 -29.33 -9.41
C ILE A 786 -19.79 -27.82 -9.35
N GLY A 787 -20.42 -27.14 -8.39
CA GLY A 787 -20.23 -25.70 -8.18
C GLY A 787 -18.82 -25.28 -7.76
N ALA A 788 -17.96 -26.19 -7.27
CA ALA A 788 -16.54 -25.91 -7.01
C ALA A 788 -15.66 -26.07 -8.25
N VAL A 789 -16.10 -26.88 -9.22
CA VAL A 789 -15.40 -27.12 -10.49
C VAL A 789 -15.70 -26.01 -11.50
N LEU A 790 -16.95 -25.54 -11.50
CA LEU A 790 -17.43 -24.40 -12.28
C LEU A 790 -16.96 -23.09 -11.68
#